data_AF-A0A2N3TEL5-F1
#
_entry.id   AF-A0A2N3TEL5-F1
#
_cell.length_a   1.000
_cell.length_b   1.000
_cell.length_c   1.000
_cell.angle_alpha   90.00
_cell.angle_beta   90.00
_cell.angle_gamma   90.00
#
_symmetry.space_group_name_H-M   'P 1'
#
loop_
_entity.id
_entity.type
_entity.pdbx_description
1 polymer ?
#
loop_
_entity_poly.entity_id
_entity_poly.type
_entity_poly.pdbx_seq_one_letter_code
_entity_poly.pdbx_strand_id
1 'polypeptide(L)'
;MFSNTPWKQVFNIKFWDRLKNHTLFFASIFIKRNLISLWAFILLSSSQLFSQDQDKLITKADQSFTAFAYIDARAIYIDVAQRGYSSQNLYAKLGDSFYFTGDLEDSVIWYEKLIQNYPEDLNPEYLFRYAQSLKSVERYKEADNIMDQFYAITGNDKRARSFIEKRNYLDFIEMQSGKYDIFPLSINSKNSEYAPSFNNKNQIVFASSRSKNTNDSKLHKWNKMPFLDIFSSNIKEDQITLEDPVKLKGKINTKFHESSTSFSKDGQTVYFSRNNYTNNKLGTSKKGVVLLKLYKATLKDGTWTDIEELSFSSDEYSVSHPSLSADGTKLYFASDMPGSMGQSDLFVVDVLGDGKYGEPKNLGGNINTEGRETFPYISSSGRLYFSSDGHVGLGGLDIFVSVPNESGFSNAFNIGKPVNSSKDDFTFVLNEDTKIGYFASNRKGGKGNDDIYSFKQTEELITSCMQYIEGTITDSATGEPLLRTDIIVLDKNKNTIHQAVSDLKGKYKIKVPCNESYTIRAELNEYMPKEVSLETTGIFEFIHNIPFVLEKTGVQKLLSTRVEITIGDDLGKILQLEPIYFGLDDYEISPNAEVELQKIISAMNKYPELKIEVRSHTDSRSSHWYNKRLSVKRMRATIKYIVREGNVNWRRIPGKAYGERRLMNKCADGVDCTEEEHQENRRSEFIIIKMK
;
A
#
# COMPACT_ATOMS: atom_id res chain seq x y z
N MET A 1 110.93 -3.27 -76.04
CA MET A 1 110.75 -1.81 -76.21
C MET A 1 109.77 -1.35 -75.16
N PHE A 2 110.23 -0.49 -74.23
CA PHE A 2 109.47 0.40 -73.32
C PHE A 2 108.47 -0.25 -72.31
N SER A 3 108.36 0.13 -71.04
CA SER A 3 109.07 1.08 -70.17
C SER A 3 108.51 0.98 -68.73
N ASN A 4 109.41 0.78 -67.75
CA ASN A 4 109.53 1.39 -66.41
C ASN A 4 108.32 1.79 -65.52
N THR A 5 108.27 1.20 -64.29
CA THR A 5 108.25 1.78 -62.89
C THR A 5 107.35 3.00 -62.56
N PRO A 6 106.98 3.35 -61.27
CA PRO A 6 107.44 2.87 -59.94
C PRO A 6 106.39 2.79 -58.77
N TRP A 7 106.97 2.54 -57.58
CA TRP A 7 106.53 2.44 -56.17
C TRP A 7 105.53 3.43 -55.51
N LYS A 8 104.93 2.93 -54.40
CA LYS A 8 104.54 3.55 -53.08
C LYS A 8 103.42 4.61 -53.03
N GLN A 9 102.38 4.34 -52.21
CA GLN A 9 102.11 5.09 -50.97
C GLN A 9 100.98 4.48 -50.12
N VAL A 10 101.26 4.37 -48.81
CA VAL A 10 100.35 3.98 -47.73
C VAL A 10 99.45 5.15 -47.38
N PHE A 11 98.14 5.04 -47.56
CA PHE A 11 97.04 5.73 -46.88
C PHE A 11 95.77 5.01 -47.37
N ASN A 12 94.88 4.38 -46.59
CA ASN A 12 93.94 5.07 -45.70
C ASN A 12 93.02 4.01 -45.02
N ILE A 13 93.56 3.13 -44.17
CA ILE A 13 92.75 2.07 -43.49
C ILE A 13 91.69 2.67 -42.55
N LYS A 14 91.91 3.88 -42.00
CA LYS A 14 90.93 4.56 -41.14
C LYS A 14 89.69 5.10 -41.86
N PHE A 15 89.71 5.26 -43.18
CA PHE A 15 88.56 5.76 -43.94
C PHE A 15 87.55 4.63 -44.23
N TRP A 16 88.05 3.44 -44.55
CA TRP A 16 87.20 2.28 -44.86
C TRP A 16 86.54 1.67 -43.61
N ASP A 17 87.21 1.66 -42.45
CA ASP A 17 86.59 1.17 -41.20
C ASP A 17 85.49 2.10 -40.68
N ARG A 18 85.61 3.43 -40.86
CA ARG A 18 84.52 4.37 -40.53
C ARG A 18 83.33 4.22 -41.48
N LEU A 19 83.55 3.99 -42.77
CA LEU A 19 82.49 3.75 -43.74
C LEU A 19 81.80 2.39 -43.54
N LYS A 20 82.52 1.34 -43.17
CA LYS A 20 81.95 0.02 -42.80
C LYS A 20 81.12 0.10 -41.53
N ASN A 21 81.61 0.79 -40.50
CA ASN A 21 80.84 0.94 -39.25
C ASN A 21 79.62 1.84 -39.43
N HIS A 22 79.68 2.90 -40.24
CA HIS A 22 78.49 3.70 -40.57
C HIS A 22 77.47 2.92 -41.40
N THR A 23 77.91 2.18 -42.43
CA THR A 23 76.99 1.37 -43.26
C THR A 23 76.37 0.21 -42.48
N LEU A 24 77.12 -0.47 -41.60
CA LEU A 24 76.59 -1.49 -40.69
C LEU A 24 75.65 -0.89 -39.63
N PHE A 25 75.92 0.31 -39.13
CA PHE A 25 75.04 1.02 -38.20
C PHE A 25 73.72 1.44 -38.85
N PHE A 26 73.77 2.02 -40.05
CA PHE A 26 72.57 2.37 -40.82
C PHE A 26 71.79 1.13 -41.28
N ALA A 27 72.46 0.05 -41.71
CA ALA A 27 71.81 -1.22 -42.04
C ALA A 27 71.14 -1.85 -40.81
N SER A 28 71.79 -1.84 -39.64
CA SER A 28 71.21 -2.27 -38.36
C SER A 28 69.98 -1.47 -37.97
N ILE A 29 70.02 -0.13 -38.11
CA ILE A 29 68.86 0.74 -37.84
C ILE A 29 67.72 0.46 -38.83
N PHE A 30 68.04 0.26 -40.11
CA PHE A 30 67.04 -0.02 -41.14
C PHE A 30 66.39 -1.39 -40.94
N ILE A 31 67.17 -2.42 -40.59
CA ILE A 31 66.68 -3.77 -40.27
C ILE A 31 65.85 -3.76 -38.98
N LYS A 32 66.29 -3.07 -37.92
CA LYS A 32 65.51 -2.91 -36.68
C LYS A 32 64.19 -2.18 -36.94
N ARG A 33 64.19 -1.12 -37.75
CA ARG A 33 62.97 -0.38 -38.11
C ARG A 33 61.99 -1.25 -38.89
N ASN A 34 62.46 -2.02 -39.88
CA ASN A 34 61.60 -2.92 -40.65
C ASN A 34 61.10 -4.10 -39.82
N LEU A 35 61.89 -4.63 -38.88
CA LEU A 35 61.44 -5.64 -37.92
C LEU A 35 60.36 -5.07 -37.00
N ILE A 36 60.53 -3.87 -36.45
CA ILE A 36 59.50 -3.22 -35.61
C ILE A 36 58.21 -3.01 -36.41
N SER A 37 58.29 -2.54 -37.66
CA SER A 37 57.13 -2.40 -38.54
C SER A 37 56.45 -3.73 -38.86
N LEU A 38 57.22 -4.81 -39.07
CA LEU A 38 56.68 -6.15 -39.31
C LEU A 38 56.02 -6.72 -38.06
N TRP A 39 56.62 -6.57 -36.88
CA TRP A 39 56.02 -6.94 -35.60
C TRP A 39 54.76 -6.14 -35.31
N ALA A 40 54.75 -4.83 -35.58
CA ALA A 40 53.56 -3.99 -35.48
C ALA A 40 52.46 -4.46 -36.45
N PHE A 41 52.81 -4.81 -37.68
CA PHE A 41 51.86 -5.33 -38.66
C PHE A 41 51.30 -6.71 -38.27
N ILE A 42 52.13 -7.61 -37.71
CA ILE A 42 51.70 -8.91 -37.18
C ILE A 42 50.80 -8.73 -35.94
N LEU A 43 51.11 -7.79 -35.05
CA LEU A 43 50.26 -7.41 -33.92
C LEU A 43 48.92 -6.82 -34.37
N LEU A 44 48.92 -5.93 -35.36
CA LEU A 44 47.72 -5.33 -35.95
C LEU A 44 46.84 -6.38 -36.66
N SER A 45 47.43 -7.24 -37.48
CA SER A 45 46.71 -8.30 -38.19
C SER A 45 46.18 -9.39 -37.27
N SER A 46 46.92 -9.78 -36.23
CA SER A 46 46.40 -10.70 -35.21
C SER A 46 45.23 -10.10 -34.44
N SER A 47 45.28 -8.82 -34.06
CA SER A 47 44.17 -8.14 -33.38
C SER A 47 42.87 -8.11 -34.22
N GLN A 48 42.97 -8.00 -35.56
CA GLN A 48 41.81 -8.03 -36.45
C GLN A 48 41.19 -9.43 -36.59
N LEU A 49 41.99 -10.49 -36.58
CA LEU A 49 41.49 -11.87 -36.63
C LEU A 49 40.76 -12.27 -35.34
N PHE A 50 41.25 -11.83 -34.17
CA PHE A 50 40.57 -12.05 -32.90
C PHE A 50 39.23 -11.31 -32.81
N SER A 51 39.14 -10.08 -33.32
CA SER A 51 37.88 -9.32 -33.35
C SER A 51 36.81 -9.99 -34.22
N GLN A 52 37.19 -10.51 -35.40
CA GLN A 52 36.24 -11.16 -36.31
C GLN A 52 35.66 -12.48 -35.77
N ASP A 53 36.41 -13.20 -34.93
CA ASP A 53 35.93 -14.43 -34.29
C ASP A 53 34.92 -14.12 -33.17
N GLN A 54 35.17 -13.06 -32.39
CA GLN A 54 34.24 -12.59 -31.35
C GLN A 54 32.89 -12.12 -31.93
N ASP A 55 32.90 -11.36 -33.01
CA ASP A 55 31.67 -10.87 -33.65
C ASP A 55 30.78 -12.02 -34.15
N LYS A 56 31.39 -13.10 -34.66
CA LYS A 56 30.66 -14.32 -35.07
C LYS A 56 30.04 -15.03 -33.87
N LEU A 57 30.76 -15.13 -32.75
CA LEU A 57 30.23 -15.72 -31.52
C LEU A 57 29.05 -14.92 -30.98
N ILE A 58 29.16 -13.59 -30.94
CA ILE A 58 28.07 -12.70 -30.49
C ILE A 58 26.85 -12.85 -31.40
N THR A 59 27.04 -12.85 -32.73
CA THR A 59 25.93 -13.04 -33.68
C THR A 59 25.20 -14.37 -33.44
N LYS A 60 25.94 -15.44 -33.15
CA LYS A 60 25.36 -16.76 -32.81
C LYS A 60 24.62 -16.73 -31.47
N ALA A 61 25.16 -16.02 -30.48
CA ALA A 61 24.50 -15.82 -29.20
C ALA A 61 23.20 -15.02 -29.35
N ASP A 62 23.20 -13.95 -30.14
CA ASP A 62 22.03 -13.11 -30.43
C ASP A 62 20.91 -13.91 -31.14
N GLN A 63 21.27 -14.81 -32.06
CA GLN A 63 20.32 -15.73 -32.68
C GLN A 63 19.70 -16.68 -31.64
N SER A 64 20.51 -17.21 -30.73
CA SER A 64 20.05 -18.09 -29.65
C SER A 64 19.15 -17.34 -28.67
N PHE A 65 19.51 -16.11 -28.31
CA PHE A 65 18.74 -15.22 -27.45
C PHE A 65 17.38 -14.88 -28.08
N THR A 66 17.36 -14.54 -29.36
CA THR A 66 16.12 -14.25 -30.11
C THR A 66 15.21 -15.47 -30.20
N ALA A 67 15.78 -16.68 -30.20
CA ALA A 67 15.06 -17.94 -30.13
C ALA A 67 14.71 -18.40 -28.70
N PHE A 68 14.83 -17.51 -27.70
CA PHE A 68 14.58 -17.77 -26.28
C PHE A 68 15.44 -18.89 -25.66
N ALA A 69 16.56 -19.25 -26.30
CA ALA A 69 17.52 -20.20 -25.79
C ALA A 69 18.54 -19.49 -24.89
N TYR A 70 18.07 -18.90 -23.79
CA TYR A 70 18.85 -18.00 -22.96
C TYR A 70 20.08 -18.65 -22.34
N ILE A 71 19.99 -19.90 -21.87
CA ILE A 71 21.15 -20.61 -21.31
C ILE A 71 22.25 -20.82 -22.35
N ASP A 72 21.87 -21.16 -23.59
CA ASP A 72 22.83 -21.35 -24.67
C ASP A 72 23.49 -20.02 -25.09
N ALA A 73 22.69 -18.96 -25.20
CA ALA A 73 23.17 -17.61 -25.52
C ALA A 73 24.13 -17.10 -24.43
N ARG A 74 23.73 -17.22 -23.16
CA ARG A 74 24.47 -16.79 -21.98
C ARG A 74 25.84 -17.44 -21.88
N ALA A 75 25.94 -18.75 -22.14
CA ALA A 75 27.22 -19.45 -22.12
C ALA A 75 28.23 -18.81 -23.09
N ILE A 76 27.78 -18.44 -24.29
CA ILE A 76 28.62 -17.76 -25.29
C ILE A 76 28.94 -16.33 -24.86
N TYR A 77 27.95 -15.58 -24.39
CA TYR A 77 28.18 -14.21 -23.92
C TYR A 77 29.16 -14.14 -22.75
N ILE A 78 29.12 -15.08 -21.80
CA ILE A 78 30.06 -15.16 -20.68
C ILE A 78 31.48 -15.42 -21.19
N ASP A 79 31.68 -16.38 -22.10
CA ASP A 79 32.99 -16.66 -22.70
C ASP A 79 33.57 -15.42 -23.41
N VAL A 80 32.74 -14.73 -24.20
CA VAL A 80 33.15 -13.50 -24.88
C VAL A 80 33.49 -12.38 -23.88
N ALA A 81 32.70 -12.21 -22.81
CA ALA A 81 32.98 -11.25 -21.74
C ALA A 81 34.29 -11.56 -20.98
N GLN A 82 34.56 -12.85 -20.70
CA GLN A 82 35.77 -13.30 -20.02
C GLN A 82 37.03 -13.09 -20.86
N ARG A 83 36.89 -13.08 -22.20
CA ARG A 83 37.96 -12.70 -23.14
C ARG A 83 38.21 -11.20 -23.23
N GLY A 84 37.53 -10.40 -22.41
CA GLY A 84 37.70 -8.94 -22.31
C GLY A 84 36.84 -8.13 -23.27
N TYR A 85 35.96 -8.74 -24.05
CA TYR A 85 35.01 -8.00 -24.87
C TYR A 85 33.94 -7.37 -23.99
N SER A 86 33.65 -6.09 -24.22
CA SER A 86 32.63 -5.33 -23.50
C SER A 86 31.83 -4.47 -24.45
N SER A 87 30.50 -4.53 -24.36
CA SER A 87 29.60 -3.61 -25.05
C SER A 87 28.30 -3.48 -24.26
N GLN A 88 27.58 -2.38 -24.50
CA GLN A 88 26.25 -2.16 -23.93
C GLN A 88 25.30 -3.32 -24.26
N ASN A 89 25.27 -3.78 -25.51
CA ASN A 89 24.43 -4.91 -25.93
C ASN A 89 24.82 -6.21 -25.22
N LEU A 90 26.12 -6.51 -25.08
CA LEU A 90 26.56 -7.73 -24.39
C LEU A 90 26.09 -7.76 -22.94
N TYR A 91 26.31 -6.68 -22.18
CA TYR A 91 25.92 -6.64 -20.76
C TYR A 91 24.41 -6.64 -20.58
N ALA A 92 23.66 -5.93 -21.44
CA ALA A 92 22.21 -5.98 -21.46
C ALA A 92 21.69 -7.41 -21.72
N LYS A 93 22.22 -8.11 -22.73
CA LYS A 93 21.82 -9.48 -23.05
C LYS A 93 22.23 -10.49 -21.98
N LEU A 94 23.37 -10.31 -21.33
CA LEU A 94 23.75 -11.12 -20.17
C LEU A 94 22.76 -10.93 -19.02
N GLY A 95 22.52 -9.68 -18.61
CA GLY A 95 21.55 -9.35 -17.55
C GLY A 95 20.18 -9.95 -17.84
N ASP A 96 19.64 -9.69 -19.04
CA ASP A 96 18.34 -10.23 -19.47
C ASP A 96 18.32 -11.75 -19.51
N SER A 97 19.41 -12.40 -19.95
CA SER A 97 19.45 -13.87 -20.04
C SER A 97 19.34 -14.55 -18.69
N PHE A 98 19.91 -13.95 -17.63
CA PHE A 98 19.76 -14.40 -16.25
C PHE A 98 18.39 -14.01 -15.70
N TYR A 99 17.97 -12.78 -15.94
CA TYR A 99 16.69 -12.24 -15.47
C TYR A 99 15.49 -13.08 -15.95
N PHE A 100 15.42 -13.39 -17.25
CA PHE A 100 14.30 -14.14 -17.81
C PHE A 100 14.28 -15.64 -17.44
N THR A 101 15.37 -16.19 -16.90
CA THR A 101 15.38 -17.57 -16.40
C THR A 101 15.16 -17.68 -14.89
N GLY A 102 14.89 -16.56 -14.20
CA GLY A 102 14.70 -16.52 -12.74
C GLY A 102 16.01 -16.45 -11.95
N ASP A 103 17.17 -16.37 -12.62
CA ASP A 103 18.49 -16.30 -11.99
C ASP A 103 18.84 -14.85 -11.60
N LEU A 104 17.94 -14.20 -10.86
CA LEU A 104 18.01 -12.76 -10.55
C LEU A 104 19.25 -12.34 -9.76
N GLU A 105 19.84 -13.25 -8.99
CA GLU A 105 21.06 -13.00 -8.22
C GLU A 105 22.27 -12.75 -9.15
N ASP A 106 22.36 -13.52 -10.25
CA ASP A 106 23.44 -13.38 -11.22
C ASP A 106 23.21 -12.24 -12.22
N SER A 107 21.96 -11.81 -12.45
CA SER A 107 21.67 -10.66 -13.31
C SER A 107 22.18 -9.34 -12.72
N VAL A 108 22.29 -9.24 -11.38
CA VAL A 108 22.84 -8.06 -10.67
C VAL A 108 24.19 -7.67 -11.23
N ILE A 109 25.11 -8.63 -11.39
CA ILE A 109 26.49 -8.38 -11.82
C ILE A 109 26.52 -7.70 -13.20
N TRP A 110 25.65 -8.14 -14.11
CA TRP A 110 25.67 -7.68 -15.50
C TRP A 110 24.93 -6.38 -15.69
N TYR A 111 23.81 -6.19 -15.00
CA TYR A 111 23.12 -4.90 -15.00
C TYR A 111 23.94 -3.81 -14.29
N GLU A 112 24.65 -4.15 -13.21
CA GLU A 112 25.56 -3.22 -12.54
C GLU A 112 26.67 -2.77 -13.50
N LYS A 113 27.30 -3.70 -14.22
CA LYS A 113 28.28 -3.38 -15.27
C LYS A 113 27.69 -2.57 -16.42
N LEU A 114 26.46 -2.86 -16.84
CA LEU A 114 25.77 -2.12 -17.89
C LEU A 114 25.61 -0.65 -17.48
N ILE A 115 25.08 -0.40 -16.29
CA ILE A 115 24.76 0.95 -15.81
C ILE A 115 26.03 1.73 -15.46
N GLN A 116 27.06 1.09 -14.91
CA GLN A 116 28.31 1.75 -14.57
C GLN A 116 29.14 2.13 -15.82
N ASN A 117 29.17 1.26 -16.83
CA ASN A 117 30.06 1.45 -17.98
C ASN A 117 29.38 2.13 -19.17
N TYR A 118 28.04 2.04 -19.27
CA TYR A 118 27.26 2.57 -20.38
C TYR A 118 25.98 3.27 -19.88
N PRO A 119 26.09 4.34 -19.06
CA PRO A 119 24.93 4.99 -18.44
C PRO A 119 24.04 5.79 -19.41
N GLU A 120 24.60 6.24 -20.54
CA GLU A 120 23.91 7.06 -21.53
C GLU A 120 23.04 6.21 -22.48
N ASP A 121 21.94 6.78 -22.97
CA ASP A 121 21.05 6.18 -23.97
C ASP A 121 20.54 4.76 -23.62
N LEU A 122 20.42 4.45 -22.32
CA LEU A 122 19.84 3.18 -21.86
C LEU A 122 18.32 3.19 -21.98
N ASN A 123 17.75 2.08 -22.45
CA ASN A 123 16.33 1.83 -22.28
C ASN A 123 16.00 1.82 -20.76
N PRO A 124 15.07 2.65 -20.28
CA PRO A 124 14.75 2.75 -18.84
C PRO A 124 14.33 1.41 -18.22
N GLU A 125 13.84 0.46 -19.01
CA GLU A 125 13.48 -0.87 -18.55
C GLU A 125 14.67 -1.63 -17.92
N TYR A 126 15.92 -1.34 -18.33
CA TYR A 126 17.10 -1.91 -17.68
C TYR A 126 17.30 -1.39 -16.25
N LEU A 127 16.89 -0.16 -15.95
CA LEU A 127 16.91 0.36 -14.57
C LEU A 127 15.90 -0.41 -13.72
N PHE A 128 14.69 -0.62 -14.25
CA PHE A 128 13.65 -1.37 -13.55
C PHE A 128 14.06 -2.82 -13.25
N ARG A 129 14.57 -3.55 -14.26
CA ARG A 129 15.07 -4.92 -14.08
C ARG A 129 16.26 -4.99 -13.15
N TYR A 130 17.16 -4.00 -13.18
CA TYR A 130 18.26 -3.92 -12.24
C TYR A 130 17.79 -3.72 -10.80
N ALA A 131 16.84 -2.82 -10.59
CA ALA A 131 16.25 -2.60 -9.27
C ALA A 131 15.61 -3.88 -8.72
N GLN A 132 14.83 -4.62 -9.52
CA GLN A 132 14.29 -5.93 -9.12
C GLN A 132 15.39 -6.95 -8.82
N SER A 133 16.44 -7.02 -9.66
CA SER A 133 17.58 -7.92 -9.44
C SER A 133 18.27 -7.61 -8.10
N LEU A 134 18.45 -6.33 -7.77
CA LEU A 134 19.00 -5.89 -6.48
C LEU A 134 18.12 -6.29 -5.29
N LYS A 135 16.79 -6.19 -5.42
CA LYS A 135 15.85 -6.68 -4.40
C LYS A 135 16.00 -8.18 -4.17
N SER A 136 16.30 -8.95 -5.21
CA SER A 136 16.50 -10.40 -5.11
C SER A 136 17.70 -10.87 -4.29
N VAL A 137 18.59 -9.93 -3.99
CA VAL A 137 19.75 -10.09 -3.10
C VAL A 137 19.66 -9.14 -1.90
N GLU A 138 18.46 -8.65 -1.61
CA GLU A 138 18.11 -7.81 -0.45
C GLU A 138 18.87 -6.47 -0.38
N ARG A 139 19.42 -6.00 -1.51
CA ARG A 139 20.05 -4.66 -1.66
C ARG A 139 18.98 -3.57 -1.86
N TYR A 140 17.99 -3.52 -0.98
CA TYR A 140 16.79 -2.66 -1.12
C TYR A 140 17.12 -1.17 -1.28
N LYS A 141 18.05 -0.64 -0.48
CA LYS A 141 18.45 0.78 -0.55
C LYS A 141 19.03 1.14 -1.92
N GLU A 142 19.78 0.23 -2.53
CA GLU A 142 20.34 0.45 -3.85
C GLU A 142 19.27 0.32 -4.94
N ALA A 143 18.36 -0.65 -4.80
CA ALA A 143 17.21 -0.78 -5.67
C ALA A 143 16.34 0.50 -5.67
N ASP A 144 16.08 1.07 -4.50
CA ASP A 144 15.31 2.31 -4.34
C ASP A 144 15.98 3.50 -5.03
N ASN A 145 17.32 3.61 -4.95
CA ASN A 145 18.07 4.65 -5.68
C ASN A 145 17.97 4.49 -7.20
N ILE A 146 17.96 3.25 -7.70
CA ILE A 146 17.76 2.96 -9.13
C ILE A 146 16.32 3.27 -9.54
N MET A 147 15.33 3.00 -8.67
CA MET A 147 13.93 3.36 -8.93
C MET A 147 13.71 4.88 -8.94
N ASP A 148 14.42 5.66 -8.14
CA ASP A 148 14.41 7.13 -8.23
C ASP A 148 14.90 7.61 -9.61
N GLN A 149 15.95 6.98 -10.16
CA GLN A 149 16.43 7.27 -11.53
C GLN A 149 15.41 6.84 -12.59
N PHE A 150 14.83 5.66 -12.43
CA PHE A 150 13.77 5.17 -13.31
C PHE A 150 12.56 6.12 -13.34
N TYR A 151 12.14 6.63 -12.18
CA TYR A 151 11.07 7.62 -12.06
C TYR A 151 11.44 8.96 -12.73
N ALA A 152 12.67 9.44 -12.54
CA ALA A 152 13.12 10.69 -13.15
C ALA A 152 13.02 10.68 -14.69
N ILE A 153 13.21 9.51 -15.32
CA ILE A 153 13.13 9.36 -16.79
C ILE A 153 11.70 9.07 -17.24
N THR A 154 10.98 8.20 -16.54
CA THR A 154 9.70 7.68 -17.02
C THR A 154 8.50 8.51 -16.57
N GLY A 155 8.49 9.01 -15.33
CA GLY A 155 7.49 9.89 -14.69
C GLY A 155 6.03 9.38 -14.65
N ASN A 156 5.52 8.94 -15.78
CA ASN A 156 4.18 8.43 -16.04
C ASN A 156 4.09 6.90 -15.98
N ASP A 157 5.18 6.16 -15.84
CA ASP A 157 5.12 4.71 -15.61
C ASP A 157 4.49 4.43 -14.23
N LYS A 158 3.50 3.53 -14.13
CA LYS A 158 2.81 3.27 -12.86
C LYS A 158 3.71 2.57 -11.85
N ARG A 159 4.66 1.73 -12.28
CA ARG A 159 5.62 1.06 -11.38
C ARG A 159 6.47 2.12 -10.69
N ALA A 160 6.92 3.12 -11.46
CA ALA A 160 7.65 4.27 -10.94
C ALA A 160 6.81 5.12 -9.98
N ARG A 161 5.57 5.48 -10.36
CA ARG A 161 4.66 6.27 -9.51
C ARG A 161 4.27 5.54 -8.23
N SER A 162 3.92 4.25 -8.33
CA SER A 162 3.60 3.42 -7.17
C SER A 162 4.77 3.31 -6.22
N PHE A 163 6.02 3.29 -6.71
CA PHE A 163 7.21 3.32 -5.85
C PHE A 163 7.31 4.63 -5.05
N ILE A 164 7.11 5.78 -5.71
CA ILE A 164 7.15 7.09 -5.04
C ILE A 164 6.01 7.25 -4.03
N GLU A 165 4.78 6.85 -4.39
CA GLU A 165 3.60 6.94 -3.52
C GLU A 165 3.69 6.00 -2.32
N LYS A 166 4.32 4.83 -2.49
CA LYS A 166 4.47 3.79 -1.46
C LYS A 166 5.93 3.66 -1.03
N ARG A 167 6.63 4.79 -0.81
CA ARG A 167 8.07 4.78 -0.49
C ARG A 167 8.41 3.97 0.77
N ASN A 168 7.46 3.83 1.70
CA ASN A 168 7.56 2.99 2.89
C ASN A 168 6.95 1.58 2.69
N TYR A 169 7.02 1.02 1.48
CA TYR A 169 6.44 -0.30 1.16
C TYR A 169 6.97 -1.41 2.07
N LEU A 170 8.25 -1.36 2.48
CA LEU A 170 8.84 -2.32 3.39
C LEU A 170 8.16 -2.32 4.76
N ASP A 171 7.78 -1.15 5.29
CA ASP A 171 7.06 -1.05 6.57
C ASP A 171 5.67 -1.69 6.48
N PHE A 172 4.97 -1.46 5.36
CA PHE A 172 3.68 -2.12 5.12
C PHE A 172 3.83 -3.63 5.00
N ILE A 173 4.84 -4.10 4.27
CA ILE A 173 5.12 -5.53 4.11
C ILE A 173 5.46 -6.17 5.44
N GLU A 174 6.25 -5.51 6.29
CA GLU A 174 6.57 -6.00 7.64
C GLU A 174 5.31 -6.09 8.51
N MET A 175 4.45 -5.06 8.49
CA MET A 175 3.16 -5.08 9.20
C MET A 175 2.21 -6.18 8.68
N GLN A 176 2.30 -6.52 7.39
CA GLN A 176 1.53 -7.62 6.81
C GLN A 176 2.12 -9.00 7.14
N SER A 177 3.40 -9.06 7.50
CA SER A 177 4.14 -10.31 7.69
C SER A 177 3.72 -11.06 8.97
N GLY A 178 4.08 -12.33 9.05
CA GLY A 178 3.81 -13.18 10.23
C GLY A 178 2.42 -13.80 10.29
N LYS A 179 1.62 -13.63 9.23
CA LYS A 179 0.23 -14.13 9.13
C LYS A 179 0.12 -15.52 8.49
N TYR A 180 1.25 -16.16 8.24
CA TYR A 180 1.34 -17.47 7.62
C TYR A 180 2.45 -18.31 8.24
N ASP A 181 2.13 -19.57 8.56
CA ASP A 181 3.11 -20.62 8.80
C ASP A 181 3.36 -21.38 7.50
N ILE A 182 4.62 -21.60 7.11
CA ILE A 182 4.98 -22.29 5.86
C ILE A 182 5.59 -23.68 6.14
N PHE A 183 5.27 -24.64 5.25
CA PHE A 183 5.69 -26.03 5.37
C PHE A 183 6.26 -26.52 4.03
N PRO A 184 7.51 -27.03 4.00
CA PRO A 184 8.06 -27.67 2.81
C PRO A 184 7.34 -28.99 2.52
N LEU A 185 7.26 -29.38 1.24
CA LEU A 185 6.52 -30.57 0.84
C LEU A 185 7.42 -31.72 0.38
N SER A 186 6.96 -32.94 0.66
CA SER A 186 7.61 -34.18 0.23
C SER A 186 7.59 -34.35 -1.30
N ILE A 187 6.56 -33.84 -1.97
CA ILE A 187 6.34 -33.99 -3.42
C ILE A 187 7.41 -33.32 -4.28
N ASN A 188 8.09 -32.31 -3.74
CA ASN A 188 9.14 -31.57 -4.44
C ASN A 188 10.32 -32.47 -4.78
N SER A 189 10.84 -32.27 -5.99
CA SER A 189 11.94 -33.00 -6.60
C SER A 189 13.16 -32.09 -6.76
N LYS A 190 14.17 -32.55 -7.50
CA LYS A 190 15.33 -31.72 -7.88
C LYS A 190 15.05 -30.78 -9.07
N ASN A 191 13.85 -30.86 -9.65
CA ASN A 191 13.43 -30.07 -10.81
C ASN A 191 12.44 -28.97 -10.37
N SER A 192 11.52 -28.53 -11.23
CA SER A 192 10.50 -27.53 -10.86
C SER A 192 9.15 -28.21 -10.60
N GLU A 193 8.50 -27.78 -9.53
CA GLU A 193 7.12 -28.05 -9.14
C GLU A 193 6.42 -26.71 -8.88
N TYR A 194 5.29 -26.43 -9.56
CA TYR A 194 4.55 -25.19 -9.34
C TYR A 194 3.09 -25.28 -9.81
N ALA A 195 2.34 -24.18 -9.66
CA ALA A 195 0.93 -24.06 -10.05
C ALA A 195 0.01 -25.11 -9.39
N PRO A 196 0.04 -25.24 -8.05
CA PRO A 196 -0.92 -26.06 -7.33
C PRO A 196 -2.34 -25.53 -7.51
N SER A 197 -3.31 -26.44 -7.47
CA SER A 197 -4.74 -26.14 -7.49
C SER A 197 -5.52 -27.26 -6.82
N PHE A 198 -6.70 -26.95 -6.28
CA PHE A 198 -7.60 -27.95 -5.72
C PHE A 198 -8.53 -28.50 -6.79
N ASN A 199 -8.69 -29.82 -6.85
CA ASN A 199 -9.63 -30.47 -7.77
C ASN A 199 -11.00 -30.81 -7.16
N ASN A 200 -11.25 -30.30 -5.94
CA ASN A 200 -12.46 -30.56 -5.14
C ASN A 200 -12.69 -32.05 -4.78
N LYS A 201 -11.64 -32.89 -4.82
CA LYS A 201 -11.68 -34.32 -4.47
C LYS A 201 -10.58 -34.70 -3.45
N ASN A 202 -10.25 -33.79 -2.54
CA ASN A 202 -9.18 -33.95 -1.55
C ASN A 202 -7.80 -34.22 -2.18
N GLN A 203 -7.53 -33.62 -3.34
CA GLN A 203 -6.24 -33.68 -4.02
C GLN A 203 -5.79 -32.28 -4.41
N ILE A 204 -4.48 -32.10 -4.42
CA ILE A 204 -3.86 -31.03 -5.18
C ILE A 204 -3.47 -31.55 -6.56
N VAL A 205 -3.52 -30.66 -7.54
CA VAL A 205 -3.05 -30.87 -8.90
C VAL A 205 -2.03 -29.77 -9.22
N PHE A 206 -0.89 -30.15 -9.77
CA PHE A 206 0.24 -29.25 -9.98
C PHE A 206 1.07 -29.64 -11.21
N ALA A 207 1.84 -28.69 -11.72
CA ALA A 207 2.78 -28.90 -12.82
C ALA A 207 4.13 -29.35 -12.27
N SER A 208 4.78 -30.29 -12.95
CA SER A 208 6.11 -30.75 -12.56
C SER A 208 6.96 -31.14 -13.75
N SER A 209 8.23 -30.77 -13.71
CA SER A 209 9.26 -31.19 -14.67
C SER A 209 10.02 -32.42 -14.17
N ARG A 210 9.46 -33.18 -13.22
CA ARG A 210 10.01 -34.47 -12.79
C ARG A 210 10.13 -35.42 -13.98
N SER A 211 11.30 -36.04 -14.08
CA SER A 211 11.79 -36.74 -15.27
C SER A 211 10.82 -37.77 -15.86
N LYS A 212 10.64 -37.70 -17.18
CA LYS A 212 10.63 -38.87 -18.08
C LYS A 212 12.10 -39.23 -18.32
N ASN A 213 12.53 -40.49 -18.37
CA ASN A 213 13.91 -40.86 -18.76
C ASN A 213 14.30 -40.16 -20.09
N THR A 214 15.04 -39.04 -20.06
CA THR A 214 15.28 -38.18 -21.24
C THR A 214 16.75 -37.81 -21.37
N ASN A 215 17.31 -38.07 -22.56
CA ASN A 215 18.59 -37.51 -23.00
C ASN A 215 18.47 -35.99 -23.23
N ASP A 216 19.60 -35.26 -23.19
CA ASP A 216 19.69 -33.79 -23.29
C ASP A 216 18.94 -33.17 -24.49
N SER A 217 18.84 -33.90 -25.61
CA SER A 217 18.13 -33.43 -26.81
C SER A 217 16.62 -33.20 -26.63
N LYS A 218 16.05 -33.63 -25.50
CA LYS A 218 14.63 -33.44 -25.15
C LYS A 218 14.40 -32.38 -24.06
N LEU A 219 15.45 -31.72 -23.59
CA LEU A 219 15.33 -30.65 -22.60
C LEU A 219 14.81 -29.36 -23.25
N HIS A 220 13.99 -28.62 -22.50
CA HIS A 220 13.47 -27.34 -22.92
C HIS A 220 14.61 -26.33 -23.06
N LYS A 221 14.65 -25.58 -24.17
CA LYS A 221 15.79 -24.71 -24.49
C LYS A 221 15.93 -23.50 -23.56
N TRP A 222 14.83 -23.04 -22.96
CA TRP A 222 14.81 -21.89 -22.06
C TRP A 222 15.62 -22.14 -20.78
N ASN A 223 15.34 -23.25 -20.10
CA ASN A 223 15.85 -23.56 -18.75
C ASN A 223 16.61 -24.90 -18.65
N LYS A 224 16.78 -25.63 -19.76
CA LYS A 224 17.40 -26.98 -19.79
C LYS A 224 16.74 -28.00 -18.84
N MET A 225 15.45 -27.84 -18.57
CA MET A 225 14.66 -28.80 -17.79
C MET A 225 13.77 -29.67 -18.67
N PRO A 226 13.30 -30.84 -18.20
CA PRO A 226 12.25 -31.58 -18.89
C PRO A 226 10.98 -30.74 -19.06
N PHE A 227 10.21 -31.06 -20.10
CA PHE A 227 8.88 -30.47 -20.27
C PHE A 227 7.96 -30.83 -19.10
N LEU A 228 7.11 -29.88 -18.72
CA LEU A 228 6.18 -29.99 -17.61
C LEU A 228 5.03 -30.91 -17.99
N ASP A 229 4.69 -31.84 -17.11
CA ASP A 229 3.43 -32.57 -17.11
C ASP A 229 2.63 -32.18 -15.86
N ILE A 230 1.32 -32.44 -15.88
CA ILE A 230 0.41 -32.27 -14.74
C ILE A 230 0.32 -33.57 -13.94
N PHE A 231 0.51 -33.44 -12.63
CA PHE A 231 0.44 -34.49 -11.61
C PHE A 231 -0.61 -34.14 -10.56
N SER A 232 -1.08 -35.16 -9.84
CA SER A 232 -1.96 -35.02 -8.67
C SER A 232 -1.36 -35.71 -7.46
N SER A 233 -1.62 -35.20 -6.26
CA SER A 233 -1.33 -35.89 -5.00
C SER A 233 -2.50 -35.76 -4.04
N ASN A 234 -2.78 -36.84 -3.30
CA ASN A 234 -3.79 -36.85 -2.25
C ASN A 234 -3.30 -36.08 -1.02
N ILE A 235 -4.21 -35.30 -0.43
CA ILE A 235 -3.97 -34.57 0.82
C ILE A 235 -4.29 -35.53 1.97
N LYS A 236 -3.33 -35.73 2.89
CA LYS A 236 -3.52 -36.59 4.07
C LYS A 236 -4.38 -35.90 5.13
N GLU A 237 -4.73 -36.64 6.18
CA GLU A 237 -5.62 -36.19 7.26
C GLU A 237 -5.13 -34.91 7.96
N ASP A 238 -3.81 -34.71 8.07
CA ASP A 238 -3.20 -33.52 8.66
C ASP A 238 -3.29 -32.26 7.78
N GLN A 239 -3.91 -32.36 6.60
CA GLN A 239 -4.11 -31.29 5.61
C GLN A 239 -2.83 -30.66 5.03
N ILE A 240 -1.65 -31.12 5.45
CA ILE A 240 -0.35 -30.57 5.04
C ILE A 240 0.44 -31.64 4.28
N THR A 241 0.47 -32.87 4.81
CA THR A 241 1.24 -33.96 4.19
C THR A 241 0.54 -34.45 2.94
N LEU A 242 1.35 -34.75 1.92
CA LEU A 242 0.90 -35.24 0.63
C LEU A 242 1.40 -36.67 0.38
N GLU A 243 0.63 -37.44 -0.36
CA GLU A 243 1.05 -38.74 -0.90
C GLU A 243 2.00 -38.60 -2.09
N ASP A 244 2.57 -39.72 -2.55
CA ASP A 244 3.40 -39.72 -3.74
C ASP A 244 2.60 -39.26 -4.96
N PRO A 245 3.14 -38.33 -5.76
CA PRO A 245 2.38 -37.74 -6.84
C PRO A 245 2.26 -38.68 -8.03
N VAL A 246 1.06 -38.70 -8.61
CA VAL A 246 0.67 -39.54 -9.73
C VAL A 246 0.43 -38.66 -10.95
N LYS A 247 1.01 -39.03 -12.09
CA LYS A 247 0.78 -38.31 -13.34
C LYS A 247 -0.69 -38.43 -13.77
N LEU A 248 -1.30 -37.31 -14.17
CA LEU A 248 -2.69 -37.34 -14.66
C LEU A 248 -2.81 -38.19 -15.93
N LYS A 249 -3.82 -39.06 -15.95
CA LYS A 249 -4.11 -40.01 -17.03
C LYS A 249 -4.94 -39.35 -18.14
N GLY A 250 -4.83 -39.89 -19.36
CA GLY A 250 -5.60 -39.44 -20.53
C GLY A 250 -4.77 -38.57 -21.48
N LYS A 251 -5.45 -37.69 -22.22
CA LYS A 251 -4.86 -36.82 -23.27
C LYS A 251 -4.44 -35.43 -22.76
N ILE A 252 -4.46 -35.23 -21.44
CA ILE A 252 -4.12 -33.94 -20.82
C ILE A 252 -2.62 -33.63 -20.90
N ASN A 253 -1.76 -34.64 -20.78
CA ASN A 253 -0.31 -34.47 -20.84
C ASN A 253 0.21 -34.77 -22.26
N THR A 254 1.14 -33.96 -22.75
CA THR A 254 1.73 -34.12 -24.09
C THR A 254 3.25 -34.26 -24.04
N LYS A 255 3.92 -33.95 -25.16
CA LYS A 255 5.38 -33.88 -25.24
C LYS A 255 5.90 -32.45 -25.00
N PHE A 256 5.01 -31.49 -24.77
CA PHE A 256 5.30 -30.08 -24.51
C PHE A 256 4.80 -29.69 -23.11
N HIS A 257 4.86 -28.40 -22.76
CA HIS A 257 4.48 -27.93 -21.44
C HIS A 257 2.97 -27.94 -21.24
N GLU A 258 2.55 -28.52 -20.12
CA GLU A 258 1.26 -28.29 -19.48
C GLU A 258 1.44 -27.77 -18.06
N SER A 259 0.62 -26.80 -17.66
CA SER A 259 0.64 -26.27 -16.29
C SER A 259 -0.69 -25.59 -15.92
N SER A 260 -0.76 -25.10 -14.69
CA SER A 260 -1.81 -24.19 -14.20
C SER A 260 -3.21 -24.69 -14.47
N THR A 261 -3.74 -25.48 -13.54
CA THR A 261 -5.09 -26.06 -13.64
C THR A 261 -6.10 -25.30 -12.79
N SER A 262 -7.35 -25.26 -13.24
CA SER A 262 -8.50 -24.80 -12.45
C SER A 262 -9.71 -25.68 -12.74
N PHE A 263 -10.47 -26.04 -11.70
CA PHE A 263 -11.48 -27.09 -11.78
C PHE A 263 -12.89 -26.54 -11.57
N SER A 264 -13.87 -27.13 -12.26
CA SER A 264 -15.28 -26.95 -11.92
C SER A 264 -15.55 -27.48 -10.51
N LYS A 265 -16.63 -26.98 -9.89
CA LYS A 265 -17.03 -27.35 -8.52
C LYS A 265 -17.20 -28.86 -8.33
N ASP A 266 -17.68 -29.58 -9.34
CA ASP A 266 -17.84 -31.04 -9.34
C ASP A 266 -16.54 -31.81 -9.68
N GLY A 267 -15.47 -31.11 -10.02
CA GLY A 267 -14.19 -31.69 -10.44
C GLY A 267 -14.28 -32.55 -11.71
N GLN A 268 -15.29 -32.34 -12.56
CA GLN A 268 -15.45 -33.05 -13.83
C GLN A 268 -14.86 -32.31 -15.02
N THR A 269 -14.71 -30.99 -14.93
CA THR A 269 -14.08 -30.14 -15.95
C THR A 269 -12.80 -29.52 -15.39
N VAL A 270 -11.74 -29.51 -16.18
CA VAL A 270 -10.49 -28.79 -15.87
C VAL A 270 -10.17 -27.81 -16.99
N TYR A 271 -9.82 -26.60 -16.61
CA TYR A 271 -9.21 -25.57 -17.44
C TYR A 271 -7.71 -25.60 -17.19
N PHE A 272 -6.88 -25.50 -18.23
CA PHE A 272 -5.44 -25.58 -18.07
C PHE A 272 -4.65 -24.86 -19.16
N SER A 273 -3.41 -24.51 -18.84
CA SER A 273 -2.47 -23.92 -19.79
C SER A 273 -1.68 -25.00 -20.51
N ARG A 274 -1.51 -24.85 -21.82
CA ARG A 274 -0.64 -25.73 -22.62
C ARG A 274 0.02 -24.94 -23.75
N ASN A 275 1.23 -25.34 -24.13
CA ASN A 275 1.80 -24.92 -25.41
C ASN A 275 0.84 -25.22 -26.57
N ASN A 276 0.83 -24.40 -27.62
CA ASN A 276 -0.03 -24.55 -28.79
C ASN A 276 0.21 -25.89 -29.53
N TYR A 277 -0.40 -26.96 -29.03
CA TYR A 277 -0.25 -28.33 -29.49
C TYR A 277 -1.57 -29.07 -29.37
N THR A 278 -2.26 -29.20 -30.51
CA THR A 278 -3.58 -29.80 -30.62
C THR A 278 -3.56 -30.81 -31.77
N ASN A 279 -4.20 -31.97 -31.59
CA ASN A 279 -4.31 -33.01 -32.64
C ASN A 279 -2.97 -33.39 -33.28
N ASN A 280 -1.95 -33.56 -32.44
CA ASN A 280 -0.57 -33.86 -32.84
C ASN A 280 0.15 -32.81 -33.69
N LYS A 281 -0.42 -31.61 -33.85
CA LYS A 281 0.15 -30.50 -34.62
C LYS A 281 0.64 -29.40 -33.69
N LEU A 282 1.89 -28.96 -33.90
CA LEU A 282 2.46 -27.80 -33.22
C LEU A 282 2.07 -26.53 -33.97
N GLY A 283 1.44 -25.58 -33.28
CA GLY A 283 1.15 -24.24 -33.78
C GLY A 283 2.22 -23.24 -33.35
N THR A 284 2.41 -22.21 -34.18
CA THR A 284 3.36 -21.12 -33.92
C THR A 284 2.77 -19.80 -34.38
N SER A 285 3.13 -18.71 -33.72
CA SER A 285 2.86 -17.36 -34.22
C SER A 285 3.56 -17.10 -35.56
N LYS A 286 3.22 -15.98 -36.22
CA LYS A 286 3.96 -15.50 -37.41
C LYS A 286 5.46 -15.35 -37.20
N LYS A 287 5.91 -15.16 -35.96
CA LYS A 287 7.33 -15.05 -35.57
C LYS A 287 7.99 -16.41 -35.31
N GLY A 288 7.26 -17.53 -35.49
CA GLY A 288 7.76 -18.88 -35.25
C GLY A 288 7.83 -19.27 -33.77
N VAL A 289 7.15 -18.53 -32.87
CA VAL A 289 7.15 -18.78 -31.43
C VAL A 289 5.98 -19.69 -31.06
N VAL A 290 6.22 -20.70 -30.24
CA VAL A 290 5.16 -21.54 -29.66
C VAL A 290 4.62 -20.82 -28.42
N LEU A 291 3.41 -20.27 -28.53
CA LEU A 291 2.75 -19.55 -27.45
C LEU A 291 1.86 -20.47 -26.59
N LEU A 292 1.43 -19.96 -25.44
CA LEU A 292 0.51 -20.65 -24.54
C LEU A 292 -0.94 -20.40 -24.93
N LYS A 293 -1.78 -21.43 -24.79
CA LYS A 293 -3.23 -21.35 -24.94
C LYS A 293 -3.93 -21.95 -23.74
N LEU A 294 -5.18 -21.56 -23.56
CA LEU A 294 -6.07 -22.20 -22.61
C LEU A 294 -6.87 -23.31 -23.28
N TYR A 295 -6.98 -24.41 -22.56
CA TYR A 295 -7.77 -25.56 -22.94
C TYR A 295 -8.72 -25.93 -21.81
N LYS A 296 -9.81 -26.62 -22.14
CA LYS A 296 -10.61 -27.39 -21.19
C LYS A 296 -10.57 -28.87 -21.51
N ALA A 297 -10.76 -29.72 -20.50
CA ALA A 297 -10.88 -31.16 -20.63
C ALA A 297 -11.95 -31.70 -19.68
N THR A 298 -12.51 -32.87 -20.02
CA THR A 298 -13.54 -33.55 -19.23
C THR A 298 -13.00 -34.84 -18.64
N LEU A 299 -13.37 -35.15 -17.40
CA LEU A 299 -13.02 -36.41 -16.75
C LEU A 299 -14.03 -37.51 -17.14
N LYS A 300 -13.57 -38.55 -17.83
CA LYS A 300 -14.36 -39.74 -18.18
C LYS A 300 -13.60 -41.01 -17.80
N ASP A 301 -14.26 -41.89 -17.05
CA ASP A 301 -13.71 -43.17 -16.57
C ASP A 301 -12.31 -43.04 -15.92
N GLY A 302 -12.11 -41.99 -15.13
CA GLY A 302 -10.85 -41.72 -14.43
C GLY A 302 -9.71 -41.19 -15.33
N THR A 303 -10.03 -40.76 -16.57
CA THR A 303 -9.06 -40.19 -17.52
C THR A 303 -9.54 -38.85 -18.08
N TRP A 304 -8.61 -37.92 -18.32
CA TRP A 304 -8.93 -36.62 -18.91
C TRP A 304 -8.99 -36.73 -20.44
N THR A 305 -10.16 -36.46 -21.01
CA THR A 305 -10.47 -36.56 -22.44
C THR A 305 -11.09 -35.26 -22.95
N ASP A 306 -11.52 -35.25 -24.22
CA ASP A 306 -12.27 -34.14 -24.83
C ASP A 306 -11.57 -32.79 -24.67
N ILE A 307 -10.31 -32.75 -25.12
CA ILE A 307 -9.49 -31.54 -25.02
C ILE A 307 -9.96 -30.52 -26.05
N GLU A 308 -10.44 -29.38 -25.57
CA GLU A 308 -10.97 -28.29 -26.40
C GLU A 308 -10.22 -27.00 -26.09
N GLU A 309 -9.73 -26.34 -27.14
CA GLU A 309 -9.14 -24.99 -27.05
C GLU A 309 -10.24 -23.97 -26.72
N LEU A 310 -9.97 -23.03 -25.81
CA LEU A 310 -10.92 -21.96 -25.51
C LEU A 310 -10.99 -20.96 -26.65
N SER A 311 -12.19 -20.50 -26.99
CA SER A 311 -12.48 -19.70 -28.19
C SER A 311 -11.79 -18.34 -28.27
N PHE A 312 -11.29 -17.82 -27.15
CA PHE A 312 -10.54 -16.56 -27.05
C PHE A 312 -9.02 -16.77 -26.99
N SER A 313 -8.53 -18.01 -27.19
CA SER A 313 -7.11 -18.28 -27.40
C SER A 313 -6.69 -17.89 -28.82
N SER A 314 -5.39 -17.67 -29.03
CA SER A 314 -4.83 -17.25 -30.32
C SER A 314 -3.46 -17.86 -30.59
N ASP A 315 -3.06 -17.88 -31.86
CA ASP A 315 -1.70 -18.22 -32.27
C ASP A 315 -0.74 -17.03 -32.12
N GLU A 316 -1.26 -15.81 -31.93
CA GLU A 316 -0.47 -14.56 -31.98
C GLU A 316 -0.22 -13.91 -30.60
N TYR A 317 -0.89 -14.40 -29.55
CA TYR A 317 -0.68 -13.97 -28.16
C TYR A 317 -0.88 -15.17 -27.22
N SER A 318 -0.29 -15.10 -26.05
CA SER A 318 -0.42 -16.11 -24.99
C SER A 318 -1.67 -15.86 -24.16
N VAL A 319 -2.37 -16.94 -23.82
CA VAL A 319 -3.46 -16.96 -22.83
C VAL A 319 -3.17 -18.10 -21.87
N SER A 320 -3.00 -17.80 -20.59
CA SER A 320 -2.50 -18.77 -19.60
C SER A 320 -3.05 -18.54 -18.20
N HIS A 321 -2.74 -19.48 -17.31
CA HIS A 321 -3.01 -19.43 -15.87
C HIS A 321 -4.48 -19.21 -15.53
N PRO A 322 -5.38 -20.16 -15.88
CA PRO A 322 -6.80 -20.01 -15.64
C PRO A 322 -7.13 -20.11 -14.15
N SER A 323 -8.11 -19.32 -13.70
CA SER A 323 -8.77 -19.45 -12.41
C SER A 323 -10.27 -19.25 -12.56
N LEU A 324 -11.03 -20.32 -12.36
CA LEU A 324 -12.49 -20.32 -12.39
C LEU A 324 -13.04 -19.81 -11.06
N SER A 325 -14.07 -18.96 -11.10
CA SER A 325 -14.80 -18.52 -9.91
C SER A 325 -15.56 -19.67 -9.24
N ALA A 326 -15.79 -19.57 -7.94
CA ALA A 326 -16.43 -20.64 -7.15
C ALA A 326 -17.84 -21.00 -7.63
N ASP A 327 -18.56 -20.05 -8.23
CA ASP A 327 -19.86 -20.24 -8.86
C ASP A 327 -19.79 -20.73 -10.32
N GLY A 328 -18.59 -20.79 -10.91
CA GLY A 328 -18.34 -21.23 -12.27
C GLY A 328 -18.72 -20.23 -13.36
N THR A 329 -19.11 -19.00 -13.01
CA THR A 329 -19.63 -18.01 -13.96
C THR A 329 -18.56 -17.13 -14.60
N LYS A 330 -17.35 -17.09 -14.03
CA LYS A 330 -16.23 -16.27 -14.52
C LYS A 330 -14.93 -17.06 -14.57
N LEU A 331 -14.13 -16.80 -15.59
CA LEU A 331 -12.79 -17.36 -15.74
C LEU A 331 -11.78 -16.23 -15.85
N TYR A 332 -10.88 -16.16 -14.87
CA TYR A 332 -9.77 -15.22 -14.81
C TYR A 332 -8.52 -15.86 -15.42
N PHE A 333 -7.68 -15.09 -16.10
CA PHE A 333 -6.47 -15.59 -16.75
C PHE A 333 -5.47 -14.46 -17.02
N ALA A 334 -4.22 -14.82 -17.31
CA ALA A 334 -3.18 -13.89 -17.74
C ALA A 334 -3.01 -13.91 -19.26
N SER A 335 -2.69 -12.77 -19.87
CA SER A 335 -2.45 -12.68 -21.31
C SER A 335 -1.63 -11.44 -21.70
N ASP A 336 -0.92 -11.53 -22.82
CA ASP A 336 -0.28 -10.42 -23.54
C ASP A 336 -1.10 -10.00 -24.78
N MET A 337 -2.40 -10.31 -24.80
CA MET A 337 -3.30 -9.98 -25.91
C MET A 337 -3.43 -8.45 -26.16
N PRO A 338 -3.84 -8.02 -27.36
CA PRO A 338 -4.10 -6.62 -27.64
C PRO A 338 -5.03 -5.97 -26.60
N GLY A 339 -4.62 -4.82 -26.08
CA GLY A 339 -5.31 -4.14 -24.97
C GLY A 339 -4.67 -4.36 -23.59
N SER A 340 -3.61 -5.18 -23.49
CA SER A 340 -2.76 -5.26 -22.30
C SER A 340 -1.99 -3.96 -22.06
N MET A 341 -1.75 -3.64 -20.79
CA MET A 341 -1.03 -2.48 -20.31
C MET A 341 0.48 -2.75 -20.20
N GLY A 342 0.86 -3.97 -19.81
CA GLY A 342 2.23 -4.38 -19.56
C GLY A 342 2.69 -5.58 -20.38
N GLN A 343 3.66 -6.30 -19.83
CA GLN A 343 4.23 -7.52 -20.42
C GLN A 343 3.22 -8.68 -20.37
N SER A 344 2.40 -8.74 -19.32
CA SER A 344 1.21 -9.59 -19.25
C SER A 344 0.23 -9.00 -18.25
N ASP A 345 -1.05 -9.06 -18.59
CA ASP A 345 -2.13 -8.50 -17.79
C ASP A 345 -3.12 -9.60 -17.38
N LEU A 346 -3.87 -9.35 -16.31
CA LEU A 346 -5.00 -10.17 -15.92
C LEU A 346 -6.29 -9.73 -16.62
N PHE A 347 -7.01 -10.71 -17.13
CA PHE A 347 -8.28 -10.58 -17.82
C PHE A 347 -9.33 -11.49 -17.17
N VAL A 348 -10.61 -11.21 -17.47
CA VAL A 348 -11.75 -12.05 -17.10
C VAL A 348 -12.70 -12.22 -18.29
N VAL A 349 -13.28 -13.42 -18.40
CA VAL A 349 -14.41 -13.71 -19.31
C VAL A 349 -15.59 -14.28 -18.53
N ASP A 350 -16.80 -14.00 -19.02
CA ASP A 350 -18.01 -14.69 -18.57
C ASP A 350 -18.06 -16.12 -19.17
N VAL A 351 -18.40 -17.11 -18.36
CA VAL A 351 -18.61 -18.50 -18.79
C VAL A 351 -20.10 -18.70 -19.05
N LEU A 352 -20.47 -18.81 -20.33
CA LEU A 352 -21.88 -18.75 -20.77
C LEU A 352 -22.56 -20.12 -20.85
N GLY A 353 -21.85 -21.20 -20.51
CA GLY A 353 -22.30 -22.58 -20.70
C GLY A 353 -22.00 -23.13 -22.10
N ASP A 354 -22.10 -24.45 -22.26
CA ASP A 354 -21.89 -25.18 -23.52
C ASP A 354 -20.57 -24.86 -24.26
N GLY A 355 -19.51 -24.53 -23.51
CA GLY A 355 -18.22 -24.15 -24.07
C GLY A 355 -18.16 -22.76 -24.71
N LYS A 356 -19.16 -21.90 -24.45
CA LYS A 356 -19.17 -20.50 -24.90
C LYS A 356 -18.65 -19.57 -23.81
N TYR A 357 -17.95 -18.53 -24.24
CA TYR A 357 -17.37 -17.51 -23.37
C TYR A 357 -17.75 -16.12 -23.89
N GLY A 358 -17.84 -15.15 -22.97
CA GLY A 358 -17.94 -13.74 -23.32
C GLY A 358 -16.62 -13.17 -23.85
N GLU A 359 -16.64 -11.88 -24.19
CA GLU A 359 -15.45 -11.14 -24.60
C GLU A 359 -14.48 -10.93 -23.41
N PRO A 360 -13.16 -11.15 -23.60
CA PRO A 360 -12.15 -10.82 -22.60
C PRO A 360 -12.19 -9.36 -22.15
N LYS A 361 -12.18 -9.15 -20.83
CA LYS A 361 -12.11 -7.82 -20.21
C LYS A 361 -10.86 -7.72 -19.35
N ASN A 362 -10.03 -6.71 -19.62
CA ASN A 362 -8.86 -6.38 -18.82
C ASN A 362 -9.32 -5.93 -17.41
N LEU A 363 -8.65 -6.40 -16.34
CA LEU A 363 -9.02 -6.06 -14.95
C LEU A 363 -8.67 -4.62 -14.53
N GLY A 364 -8.07 -3.84 -15.42
CA GLY A 364 -7.86 -2.42 -15.23
C GLY A 364 -6.72 -2.09 -14.29
N GLY A 365 -6.55 -0.78 -14.08
CA GLY A 365 -5.29 -0.24 -13.61
C GLY A 365 -4.95 -0.41 -12.13
N ASN A 366 -5.88 -0.91 -11.32
CA ASN A 366 -5.64 -1.25 -9.91
C ASN A 366 -4.93 -2.61 -9.78
N ILE A 367 -5.06 -3.46 -10.80
CA ILE A 367 -4.46 -4.78 -10.90
C ILE A 367 -3.27 -4.72 -11.86
N ASN A 368 -3.50 -4.26 -13.10
CA ASN A 368 -2.52 -4.33 -14.17
C ASN A 368 -1.61 -3.08 -14.22
N THR A 369 -0.33 -3.34 -14.43
CA THR A 369 0.79 -2.41 -14.52
C THR A 369 1.54 -2.59 -15.84
N GLU A 370 2.65 -1.89 -16.04
CA GLU A 370 3.55 -2.12 -17.17
C GLU A 370 4.39 -3.42 -17.01
N GLY A 371 4.32 -4.08 -15.84
CA GLY A 371 5.04 -5.33 -15.51
C GLY A 371 4.32 -6.59 -15.98
N ARG A 372 4.59 -7.71 -15.31
CA ARG A 372 3.92 -9.00 -15.51
C ARG A 372 2.98 -9.25 -14.35
N GLU A 373 1.68 -9.12 -14.57
CA GLU A 373 0.67 -9.71 -13.71
C GLU A 373 0.28 -11.08 -14.24
N THR A 374 0.37 -12.10 -13.38
CA THR A 374 0.22 -13.51 -13.78
C THR A 374 -0.32 -14.36 -12.63
N PHE A 375 -0.60 -15.64 -12.93
CA PHE A 375 -1.10 -16.63 -11.96
C PHE A 375 -2.26 -16.15 -11.07
N PRO A 376 -3.38 -15.70 -11.66
CA PRO A 376 -4.54 -15.30 -10.88
C PRO A 376 -5.11 -16.51 -10.12
N TYR A 377 -5.64 -16.24 -8.93
CA TYR A 377 -6.46 -17.13 -8.13
C TYR A 377 -7.62 -16.34 -7.53
N ILE A 378 -8.84 -16.65 -7.94
CA ILE A 378 -10.06 -16.08 -7.37
C ILE A 378 -10.55 -17.00 -6.23
N SER A 379 -10.56 -16.48 -5.01
CA SER A 379 -11.02 -17.21 -3.82
C SER A 379 -12.55 -17.34 -3.77
N SER A 380 -13.07 -18.20 -2.89
CA SER A 380 -14.52 -18.35 -2.66
C SER A 380 -15.20 -17.08 -2.16
N SER A 381 -14.48 -16.21 -1.44
CA SER A 381 -14.95 -14.89 -1.00
C SER A 381 -14.86 -13.81 -2.09
N GLY A 382 -14.35 -14.14 -3.28
CA GLY A 382 -14.18 -13.21 -4.40
C GLY A 382 -12.93 -12.34 -4.32
N ARG A 383 -12.04 -12.56 -3.35
CA ARG A 383 -10.71 -11.92 -3.33
C ARG A 383 -9.84 -12.50 -4.44
N LEU A 384 -9.18 -11.63 -5.21
CA LEU A 384 -8.25 -11.99 -6.26
C LEU A 384 -6.83 -11.98 -5.72
N TYR A 385 -6.19 -13.14 -5.71
CA TYR A 385 -4.77 -13.29 -5.49
C TYR A 385 -4.06 -13.41 -6.83
N PHE A 386 -2.86 -12.87 -6.97
CA PHE A 386 -2.07 -12.98 -8.19
C PHE A 386 -0.60 -12.72 -7.91
N SER A 387 0.28 -13.09 -8.84
CA SER A 387 1.71 -12.82 -8.76
C SER A 387 2.05 -11.64 -9.68
N SER A 388 2.90 -10.73 -9.21
CA SER A 388 3.35 -9.59 -10.02
C SER A 388 4.77 -9.18 -9.69
N ASP A 389 5.49 -8.72 -10.72
CA ASP A 389 6.77 -8.04 -10.59
C ASP A 389 6.63 -6.51 -10.79
N GLY A 390 5.45 -6.03 -11.21
CA GLY A 390 5.17 -4.61 -11.45
C GLY A 390 4.73 -3.84 -10.21
N HIS A 391 4.12 -4.51 -9.23
CA HIS A 391 3.78 -3.89 -7.95
C HIS A 391 4.99 -3.84 -7.01
N VAL A 392 5.02 -2.84 -6.11
CA VAL A 392 6.11 -2.73 -5.13
C VAL A 392 6.14 -3.94 -4.19
N GLY A 393 7.30 -4.59 -4.14
CA GLY A 393 7.49 -5.81 -3.37
C GLY A 393 8.94 -6.06 -2.94
N LEU A 394 9.21 -7.27 -2.48
CA LEU A 394 10.45 -7.75 -1.87
C LEU A 394 11.46 -8.32 -2.86
N GLY A 395 11.04 -8.72 -4.06
CA GLY A 395 11.87 -9.54 -4.94
C GLY A 395 11.46 -9.51 -6.40
N GLY A 396 11.49 -10.68 -7.04
CA GLY A 396 11.04 -10.89 -8.41
C GLY A 396 9.52 -10.83 -8.51
N LEU A 397 8.86 -11.97 -8.76
CA LEU A 397 7.42 -12.09 -8.55
C LEU A 397 7.10 -12.11 -7.06
N ASP A 398 6.16 -11.27 -6.65
CA ASP A 398 5.54 -11.31 -5.32
C ASP A 398 4.05 -11.63 -5.45
N ILE A 399 3.47 -12.28 -4.44
CA ILE A 399 2.03 -12.52 -4.36
C ILE A 399 1.32 -11.29 -3.76
N PHE A 400 0.25 -10.88 -4.42
CA PHE A 400 -0.62 -9.78 -4.01
C PHE A 400 -2.06 -10.27 -3.86
N VAL A 401 -2.84 -9.55 -3.05
CA VAL A 401 -4.29 -9.71 -2.94
C VAL A 401 -4.99 -8.41 -3.28
N SER A 402 -6.13 -8.50 -3.96
CA SER A 402 -7.06 -7.41 -4.16
C SER A 402 -8.48 -7.83 -3.79
N VAL A 403 -9.23 -6.90 -3.20
CA VAL A 403 -10.61 -7.16 -2.74
C VAL A 403 -11.62 -6.60 -3.73
N PRO A 404 -12.76 -7.27 -3.93
CA PRO A 404 -13.80 -6.77 -4.83
C PRO A 404 -14.39 -5.45 -4.30
N ASN A 405 -14.66 -4.51 -5.20
CA ASN A 405 -15.32 -3.23 -4.90
C ASN A 405 -16.27 -2.81 -6.03
N GLU A 406 -16.93 -1.66 -5.90
CA GLU A 406 -17.87 -1.14 -6.91
C GLU A 406 -17.23 -0.96 -8.30
N SER A 407 -15.92 -0.71 -8.36
CA SER A 407 -15.13 -0.52 -9.58
C SER A 407 -14.48 -1.82 -10.09
N GLY A 408 -14.87 -2.98 -9.56
CA GLY A 408 -14.28 -4.29 -9.85
C GLY A 408 -13.37 -4.76 -8.71
N PHE A 409 -12.15 -4.23 -8.64
CA PHE A 409 -11.15 -4.62 -7.63
C PHE A 409 -10.45 -3.40 -7.02
N SER A 410 -10.05 -3.51 -5.75
CA SER A 410 -9.21 -2.53 -5.06
C SER A 410 -7.80 -2.48 -5.62
N ASN A 411 -6.98 -1.55 -5.11
CA ASN A 411 -5.53 -1.65 -5.27
C ASN A 411 -5.01 -2.97 -4.70
N ALA A 412 -3.90 -3.44 -5.27
CA ALA A 412 -3.22 -4.66 -4.83
C ALA A 412 -2.40 -4.44 -3.55
N PHE A 413 -2.49 -5.39 -2.63
CA PHE A 413 -1.76 -5.42 -1.37
C PHE A 413 -0.80 -6.61 -1.36
N ASN A 414 0.49 -6.38 -1.11
CA ASN A 414 1.46 -7.45 -0.93
C ASN A 414 1.02 -8.30 0.29
N ILE A 415 1.16 -9.63 0.23
CA ILE A 415 0.68 -10.51 1.31
C ILE A 415 1.70 -10.75 2.43
N GLY A 416 2.90 -10.19 2.32
CA GLY A 416 3.92 -10.23 3.38
C GLY A 416 4.72 -11.53 3.45
N LYS A 417 5.72 -11.53 4.33
CA LYS A 417 6.53 -12.70 4.67
C LYS A 417 5.74 -13.63 5.62
N PRO A 418 6.03 -14.95 5.65
CA PRO A 418 7.06 -15.67 4.88
C PRO A 418 6.57 -16.24 3.53
N VAL A 419 5.35 -15.90 3.09
CA VAL A 419 4.87 -16.34 1.77
C VAL A 419 5.63 -15.59 0.67
N ASN A 420 5.75 -14.28 0.76
CA ASN A 420 6.67 -13.51 -0.07
C ASN A 420 8.07 -13.47 0.55
N SER A 421 9.07 -13.35 -0.30
CA SER A 421 10.51 -13.41 -0.03
C SER A 421 11.26 -12.51 -1.00
N SER A 422 12.59 -12.48 -0.93
CA SER A 422 13.39 -11.80 -1.95
C SER A 422 13.42 -12.53 -3.31
N LYS A 423 12.93 -13.76 -3.40
CA LYS A 423 12.97 -14.55 -4.64
C LYS A 423 11.64 -14.47 -5.41
N ASP A 424 11.42 -15.32 -6.40
CA ASP A 424 10.11 -15.42 -7.07
C ASP A 424 9.16 -16.21 -6.17
N ASP A 425 8.00 -15.63 -5.88
CA ASP A 425 6.91 -16.20 -5.10
C ASP A 425 5.61 -16.08 -5.91
N PHE A 426 5.01 -17.22 -6.24
CA PHE A 426 3.95 -17.26 -7.24
C PHE A 426 3.00 -18.45 -7.09
N THR A 427 1.91 -18.47 -7.87
CA THR A 427 0.92 -19.57 -7.92
C THR A 427 0.21 -19.88 -6.61
N PHE A 428 -0.31 -18.84 -5.96
CA PHE A 428 -1.03 -18.94 -4.70
C PHE A 428 -2.43 -19.58 -4.87
N VAL A 429 -2.77 -20.53 -4.00
CA VAL A 429 -4.13 -21.07 -3.82
C VAL A 429 -4.44 -21.26 -2.34
N LEU A 430 -5.69 -21.05 -1.94
CA LEU A 430 -6.12 -21.09 -0.54
C LEU A 430 -7.49 -21.75 -0.39
N ASN A 431 -7.59 -22.76 0.46
CA ASN A 431 -8.87 -23.21 0.98
C ASN A 431 -9.27 -22.31 2.16
N GLU A 432 -10.29 -21.46 1.98
CA GLU A 432 -10.70 -20.46 2.98
C GLU A 432 -11.30 -21.07 4.26
N ASP A 433 -11.86 -22.29 4.18
CA ASP A 433 -12.47 -22.98 5.33
C ASP A 433 -11.39 -23.50 6.28
N THR A 434 -10.38 -24.16 5.73
CA THR A 434 -9.26 -24.74 6.51
C THR A 434 -8.16 -23.73 6.79
N LYS A 435 -8.15 -22.60 6.06
CA LYS A 435 -7.07 -21.61 6.03
C LYS A 435 -5.72 -22.20 5.59
N ILE A 436 -5.74 -23.32 4.87
CA ILE A 436 -4.55 -24.00 4.35
C ILE A 436 -4.49 -23.81 2.83
N GLY A 437 -3.30 -23.55 2.32
CA GLY A 437 -3.06 -23.30 0.92
C GLY A 437 -1.67 -23.70 0.47
N TYR A 438 -1.36 -23.34 -0.78
CA TYR A 438 -0.09 -23.63 -1.43
C TYR A 438 0.37 -22.47 -2.30
N PHE A 439 1.68 -22.32 -2.46
CA PHE A 439 2.31 -21.44 -3.45
C PHE A 439 3.63 -22.08 -3.90
N ALA A 440 4.27 -21.54 -4.94
CA ALA A 440 5.57 -21.97 -5.43
C ALA A 440 6.61 -20.87 -5.27
N SER A 441 7.87 -21.26 -5.08
CA SER A 441 8.98 -20.33 -4.95
C SER A 441 10.33 -20.97 -5.28
N ASN A 442 11.25 -20.17 -5.80
CA ASN A 442 12.66 -20.52 -5.97
C ASN A 442 13.56 -20.01 -4.82
N ARG A 443 12.97 -19.80 -3.63
CA ARG A 443 13.69 -19.47 -2.40
C ARG A 443 14.79 -20.48 -2.03
N LYS A 444 15.82 -19.98 -1.35
CA LYS A 444 16.87 -20.82 -0.76
C LYS A 444 16.27 -21.79 0.29
N GLY A 445 16.79 -23.01 0.33
CA GLY A 445 16.31 -24.08 1.22
C GLY A 445 15.30 -25.04 0.58
N GLY A 446 14.88 -24.75 -0.64
CA GLY A 446 14.15 -25.68 -1.51
C GLY A 446 14.96 -26.92 -1.93
N LYS A 447 14.26 -27.92 -2.47
CA LYS A 447 14.86 -29.13 -3.08
C LYS A 447 15.22 -28.95 -4.54
N GLY A 448 14.49 -28.09 -5.25
CA GLY A 448 14.50 -27.97 -6.71
C GLY A 448 14.79 -26.54 -7.17
N ASN A 449 14.30 -26.22 -8.37
CA ASN A 449 14.36 -24.85 -8.88
C ASN A 449 13.16 -24.05 -8.38
N ASP A 450 11.95 -24.45 -8.80
CA ASP A 450 10.70 -23.99 -8.19
C ASP A 450 10.15 -25.11 -7.31
N ASP A 451 9.83 -24.79 -6.06
CA ASP A 451 9.28 -25.75 -5.11
C ASP A 451 7.92 -25.30 -4.62
N ILE A 452 6.99 -26.23 -4.44
CA ILE A 452 5.69 -25.96 -3.83
C ILE A 452 5.84 -26.02 -2.31
N TYR A 453 5.33 -24.99 -1.65
CA TYR A 453 5.21 -24.91 -0.20
C TYR A 453 3.72 -24.93 0.17
N SER A 454 3.39 -25.60 1.27
CA SER A 454 2.08 -25.40 1.90
C SER A 454 2.19 -24.25 2.90
N PHE A 455 1.07 -23.60 3.19
CA PHE A 455 0.98 -22.65 4.28
C PHE A 455 -0.34 -22.80 5.05
N LYS A 456 -0.33 -22.33 6.29
CA LYS A 456 -1.53 -22.08 7.10
C LYS A 456 -1.62 -20.60 7.41
N GLN A 457 -2.71 -19.97 7.01
CA GLN A 457 -3.00 -18.58 7.36
C GLN A 457 -3.48 -18.51 8.82
N THR A 458 -2.75 -17.75 9.63
CA THR A 458 -2.98 -17.61 11.08
C THR A 458 -3.81 -16.37 11.42
N GLU A 459 -3.74 -15.33 10.60
CA GLU A 459 -4.44 -14.06 10.79
C GLU A 459 -4.95 -13.46 9.47
N GLU A 460 -5.90 -12.54 9.55
CA GLU A 460 -6.46 -11.86 8.39
C GLU A 460 -5.52 -10.78 7.82
N LEU A 461 -5.51 -10.66 6.48
CA LEU A 461 -4.70 -9.68 5.77
C LEU A 461 -5.24 -8.26 5.94
N ILE A 462 -4.34 -7.28 6.00
CA ILE A 462 -4.69 -5.86 5.96
C ILE A 462 -4.96 -5.52 4.49
N THR A 463 -6.23 -5.34 4.14
CA THR A 463 -6.69 -5.03 2.77
C THR A 463 -7.57 -3.77 2.71
N SER A 464 -7.53 -2.96 3.76
CA SER A 464 -8.25 -1.70 3.88
C SER A 464 -7.47 -0.79 4.82
N CYS A 465 -7.39 0.51 4.50
CA CYS A 465 -6.71 1.45 5.39
C CYS A 465 -7.61 1.80 6.57
N MET A 466 -7.20 1.34 7.75
CA MET A 466 -7.88 1.58 9.01
C MET A 466 -6.86 2.05 10.04
N GLN A 467 -7.28 2.92 10.96
CA GLN A 467 -6.52 3.41 12.10
C GLN A 467 -7.27 3.10 13.40
N TYR A 468 -6.59 3.19 14.53
CA TYR A 468 -7.20 2.98 15.83
C TYR A 468 -7.22 4.27 16.64
N ILE A 469 -8.26 4.43 17.43
CA ILE A 469 -8.38 5.44 18.45
C ILE A 469 -8.42 4.71 19.78
N GLU A 470 -7.41 4.91 20.61
CA GLU A 470 -7.38 4.33 21.95
C GLU A 470 -7.09 5.40 22.99
N GLY A 471 -7.38 5.11 24.25
CA GLY A 471 -7.15 6.05 25.31
C GLY A 471 -7.61 5.50 26.65
N THR A 472 -7.38 6.28 27.70
CA THR A 472 -7.92 6.03 29.04
C THR A 472 -8.78 7.21 29.44
N ILE A 473 -9.91 6.92 30.09
CA ILE A 473 -10.86 7.90 30.60
C ILE A 473 -10.71 7.95 32.11
N THR A 474 -10.44 9.14 32.67
CA THR A 474 -10.26 9.34 34.11
C THR A 474 -11.11 10.47 34.66
N ASP A 475 -11.38 10.41 35.96
CA ASP A 475 -12.03 11.48 36.70
C ASP A 475 -11.04 12.61 37.01
N SER A 476 -11.41 13.85 36.73
CA SER A 476 -10.52 15.00 36.89
C SER A 476 -10.09 15.28 38.34
N ALA A 477 -10.92 14.92 39.32
CA ALA A 477 -10.68 15.22 40.73
C ALA A 477 -9.88 14.13 41.43
N THR A 478 -10.15 12.87 41.10
CA THR A 478 -9.54 11.70 41.75
C THR A 478 -8.39 11.09 40.95
N GLY A 479 -8.37 11.32 39.62
CA GLY A 479 -7.45 10.64 38.70
C GLY A 479 -7.80 9.17 38.45
N GLU A 480 -8.86 8.65 39.07
CA GLU A 480 -9.28 7.26 38.94
C GLU A 480 -9.90 6.97 37.57
N PRO A 481 -9.74 5.75 37.03
CA PRO A 481 -10.33 5.38 35.75
C PRO A 481 -11.86 5.33 35.81
N LEU A 482 -12.49 5.88 34.78
CA LEU A 482 -13.94 5.87 34.60
C LEU A 482 -14.36 4.70 33.72
N LEU A 483 -14.87 3.66 34.37
CA LEU A 483 -15.44 2.49 33.73
C LEU A 483 -16.82 2.78 33.12
N ARG A 484 -17.19 2.02 32.07
CA ARG A 484 -18.50 2.09 31.42
C ARG A 484 -18.88 3.49 30.91
N THR A 485 -17.90 4.26 30.50
CA THR A 485 -18.10 5.54 29.81
C THR A 485 -18.36 5.27 28.33
N ASP A 486 -19.36 5.95 27.75
CA ASP A 486 -19.66 5.84 26.33
C ASP A 486 -18.65 6.64 25.51
N ILE A 487 -18.11 6.01 24.47
CA ILE A 487 -17.24 6.64 23.47
C ILE A 487 -17.97 6.60 22.14
N ILE A 488 -18.33 7.78 21.64
CA ILE A 488 -19.09 7.97 20.41
C ILE A 488 -18.16 8.60 19.38
N VAL A 489 -18.01 7.95 18.23
CA VAL A 489 -17.28 8.50 17.08
C VAL A 489 -18.27 9.02 16.08
N LEU A 490 -18.15 10.30 15.77
CA LEU A 490 -19.00 11.02 14.82
C LEU A 490 -18.22 11.34 13.55
N ASP A 491 -18.86 11.24 12.39
CA ASP A 491 -18.31 11.73 11.11
C ASP A 491 -18.35 13.27 11.01
N LYS A 492 -17.85 13.81 9.90
CA LYS A 492 -17.89 15.25 9.57
C LYS A 492 -19.31 15.85 9.53
N ASN A 493 -20.33 15.03 9.33
CA ASN A 493 -21.74 15.42 9.28
C ASN A 493 -22.45 15.23 10.64
N LYS A 494 -21.69 14.90 11.70
CA LYS A 494 -22.19 14.57 13.04
C LYS A 494 -23.07 13.32 13.12
N ASN A 495 -22.99 12.43 12.14
CA ASN A 495 -23.60 11.11 12.24
C ASN A 495 -22.73 10.19 13.09
N THR A 496 -23.35 9.37 13.92
CA THR A 496 -22.62 8.34 14.67
C THR A 496 -22.20 7.22 13.72
N ILE A 497 -20.89 6.98 13.62
CA ILE A 497 -20.32 5.88 12.83
C ILE A 497 -19.91 4.69 13.70
N HIS A 498 -19.57 4.95 14.98
CA HIS A 498 -19.17 3.91 15.92
C HIS A 498 -19.53 4.35 17.34
N GLN A 499 -19.91 3.39 18.18
CA GLN A 499 -20.10 3.58 19.61
C GLN A 499 -19.43 2.43 20.36
N ALA A 500 -18.69 2.74 21.41
CA ALA A 500 -18.02 1.78 22.28
C ALA A 500 -18.14 2.21 23.74
N VAL A 501 -17.71 1.35 24.66
CA VAL A 501 -17.77 1.60 26.10
C VAL A 501 -16.40 1.30 26.70
N SER A 502 -15.95 2.13 27.66
CA SER A 502 -14.67 1.91 28.35
C SER A 502 -14.71 0.66 29.25
N ASP A 503 -13.56 -0.02 29.34
CA ASP A 503 -13.37 -1.20 30.18
C ASP A 503 -13.26 -0.86 31.69
N LEU A 504 -13.03 -1.87 32.53
CA LEU A 504 -12.87 -1.71 33.98
C LEU A 504 -11.67 -0.86 34.39
N LYS A 505 -10.71 -0.63 33.49
CA LYS A 505 -9.54 0.24 33.66
C LYS A 505 -9.74 1.59 32.96
N GLY A 506 -10.96 1.91 32.54
CA GLY A 506 -11.28 3.13 31.80
C GLY A 506 -10.69 3.18 30.40
N LYS A 507 -10.17 2.07 29.87
CA LYS A 507 -9.54 2.02 28.54
C LYS A 507 -10.57 1.77 27.46
N TYR A 508 -10.30 2.30 26.27
CA TYR A 508 -11.09 2.01 25.08
C TYR A 508 -10.18 1.87 23.86
N LYS A 509 -10.67 1.17 22.84
CA LYS A 509 -10.03 1.06 21.52
C LYS A 509 -11.09 0.92 20.44
N ILE A 510 -11.04 1.77 19.43
CA ILE A 510 -12.01 1.83 18.32
C ILE A 510 -11.24 1.83 17.01
N LYS A 511 -11.75 1.11 16.01
CA LYS A 511 -11.18 1.04 14.66
C LYS A 511 -11.96 1.95 13.71
N VAL A 512 -11.28 2.82 12.97
CA VAL A 512 -11.88 3.80 12.05
C VAL A 512 -11.16 3.84 10.70
N PRO A 513 -11.84 4.19 9.59
CA PRO A 513 -11.18 4.42 8.31
C PRO A 513 -10.10 5.52 8.30
N CYS A 514 -9.14 5.38 7.39
CA CYS A 514 -8.11 6.38 7.09
C CYS A 514 -8.63 7.58 6.29
N ASN A 515 -7.87 8.68 6.29
CA ASN A 515 -8.13 9.91 5.50
C ASN A 515 -9.51 10.53 5.72
N GLU A 516 -10.03 10.44 6.94
CA GLU A 516 -11.34 10.95 7.33
C GLU A 516 -11.21 11.87 8.55
N SER A 517 -12.22 12.71 8.74
CA SER A 517 -12.32 13.59 9.92
C SER A 517 -13.40 13.09 10.86
N TYR A 518 -13.04 12.94 12.14
CA TYR A 518 -13.91 12.45 13.20
C TYR A 518 -14.01 13.44 14.36
N THR A 519 -15.16 13.40 15.05
CA THR A 519 -15.27 13.91 16.43
C THR A 519 -15.43 12.73 17.37
N ILE A 520 -14.50 12.55 18.31
CA ILE A 520 -14.61 11.55 19.36
C ILE A 520 -15.20 12.22 20.60
N ARG A 521 -16.31 11.69 21.09
CA ARG A 521 -16.99 12.15 22.29
C ARG A 521 -16.93 11.10 23.39
N ALA A 522 -16.48 11.47 24.58
CA ALA A 522 -16.61 10.68 25.79
C ALA A 522 -17.77 11.23 26.64
N GLU A 523 -18.71 10.35 27.00
CA GLU A 523 -19.94 10.70 27.73
C GLU A 523 -20.20 9.70 28.86
N LEU A 524 -20.40 10.21 30.08
CA LEU A 524 -20.77 9.43 31.25
C LEU A 524 -21.81 10.21 32.05
N ASN A 525 -22.82 9.52 32.58
CA ASN A 525 -23.83 10.15 33.42
C ASN A 525 -23.19 10.86 34.63
N GLU A 526 -23.69 12.04 34.99
CA GLU A 526 -23.13 12.93 36.02
C GLU A 526 -21.75 13.54 35.69
N TYR A 527 -21.25 13.40 34.46
CA TYR A 527 -20.05 14.07 33.96
C TYR A 527 -20.35 14.98 32.77
N MET A 528 -19.57 16.05 32.61
CA MET A 528 -19.63 16.86 31.40
C MET A 528 -18.97 16.10 30.23
N PRO A 529 -19.63 15.95 29.08
CA PRO A 529 -19.04 15.27 27.94
C PRO A 529 -17.84 16.06 27.42
N LYS A 530 -16.82 15.35 26.94
CA LYS A 530 -15.68 15.95 26.25
C LYS A 530 -15.59 15.45 24.82
N GLU A 531 -15.23 16.36 23.93
CA GLU A 531 -15.06 16.09 22.50
C GLU A 531 -13.65 16.44 22.04
N VAL A 532 -13.09 15.62 21.16
CA VAL A 532 -11.82 15.85 20.49
C VAL A 532 -12.02 15.62 19.00
N SER A 533 -11.60 16.59 18.19
CA SER A 533 -11.53 16.42 16.73
C SER A 533 -10.27 15.63 16.37
N LEU A 534 -10.41 14.70 15.43
CA LEU A 534 -9.32 13.88 14.91
C LEU A 534 -9.37 13.87 13.38
N GLU A 535 -8.20 14.01 12.76
CA GLU A 535 -8.02 13.70 11.34
C GLU A 535 -7.16 12.45 11.22
N THR A 536 -7.66 11.43 10.52
CA THR A 536 -6.88 10.24 10.20
C THR A 536 -6.05 10.46 8.95
N THR A 537 -4.90 9.80 8.87
CA THR A 537 -3.97 9.89 7.73
C THR A 537 -4.07 8.64 6.86
N GLY A 538 -3.25 8.55 5.80
CA GLY A 538 -3.13 7.35 4.97
C GLY A 538 -2.23 6.25 5.55
N ILE A 539 -1.77 6.40 6.80
CA ILE A 539 -0.87 5.43 7.45
C ILE A 539 -1.72 4.28 8.00
N PHE A 540 -1.43 3.06 7.55
CA PHE A 540 -2.18 1.89 7.97
C PHE A 540 -1.94 1.55 9.45
N GLU A 541 -3.00 1.11 10.11
CA GLU A 541 -3.04 0.61 11.50
C GLU A 541 -2.42 1.58 12.54
N PHE A 542 -2.29 2.87 12.19
CA PHE A 542 -1.79 3.90 13.10
C PHE A 542 -2.71 4.04 14.32
N ILE A 543 -2.10 4.27 15.49
CA ILE A 543 -2.82 4.37 16.77
C ILE A 543 -2.79 5.81 17.25
N HIS A 544 -3.97 6.41 17.36
CA HIS A 544 -4.21 7.70 18.00
C HIS A 544 -4.49 7.49 19.48
N ASN A 545 -3.60 7.96 20.35
CA ASN A 545 -3.81 7.92 21.80
C ASN A 545 -4.50 9.21 22.28
N ILE A 546 -5.77 9.12 22.62
CA ILE A 546 -6.65 10.23 23.03
C ILE A 546 -7.17 9.95 24.45
N PRO A 547 -6.46 10.35 25.52
CA PRO A 547 -7.02 10.25 26.86
C PRO A 547 -8.11 11.29 27.09
N PHE A 548 -9.16 10.91 27.82
CA PHE A 548 -10.21 11.83 28.27
C PHE A 548 -10.14 12.01 29.78
N VAL A 549 -10.21 13.26 30.24
CA VAL A 549 -10.32 13.58 31.67
C VAL A 549 -11.67 14.23 31.87
N LEU A 550 -12.63 13.53 32.46
CA LEU A 550 -14.00 14.02 32.63
C LEU A 550 -14.18 14.70 33.97
N GLU A 551 -14.93 15.80 33.97
CA GLU A 551 -15.26 16.56 35.17
C GLU A 551 -16.69 16.23 35.58
N LYS A 552 -16.90 15.85 36.84
CA LYS A 552 -18.26 15.66 37.36
C LYS A 552 -19.04 16.95 37.20
N THR A 553 -20.23 16.85 36.62
CA THR A 553 -21.15 17.97 36.46
C THR A 553 -21.44 18.50 37.87
N GLY A 554 -21.11 19.77 38.13
CA GLY A 554 -21.16 20.41 39.45
C GLY A 554 -22.55 20.53 40.10
N VAL A 555 -23.52 19.71 39.69
CA VAL A 555 -24.85 19.63 40.30
C VAL A 555 -24.76 19.22 41.77
N GLN A 556 -23.72 18.47 42.18
CA GLN A 556 -23.48 18.15 43.60
C GLN A 556 -22.84 19.29 44.41
N LYS A 557 -22.18 20.27 43.78
CA LYS A 557 -21.66 21.46 44.49
C LYS A 557 -22.77 22.48 44.77
N LEU A 558 -23.87 22.44 44.02
CA LEU A 558 -25.09 23.23 44.29
C LEU A 558 -26.01 22.59 45.34
N LEU A 559 -25.81 21.32 45.68
CA LEU A 559 -26.65 20.60 46.65
C LEU A 559 -26.03 20.49 48.06
N SER A 560 -24.77 20.90 48.24
CA SER A 560 -24.04 20.68 49.51
C SER A 560 -23.55 21.95 50.22
N THR A 561 -23.61 23.14 49.59
CA THR A 561 -23.45 24.41 50.31
C THR A 561 -24.82 24.94 50.70
N ARG A 562 -25.22 24.72 51.96
CA ARG A 562 -26.24 25.55 52.60
C ARG A 562 -25.71 26.98 52.67
N VAL A 563 -25.92 27.77 51.61
CA VAL A 563 -25.96 29.23 51.76
C VAL A 563 -27.22 29.49 52.57
N GLU A 564 -27.07 29.88 53.84
CA GLU A 564 -28.20 30.34 54.65
C GLU A 564 -28.70 31.63 54.01
N ILE A 565 -29.76 31.50 53.21
CA ILE A 565 -30.47 32.64 52.65
C ILE A 565 -31.37 33.19 53.75
N THR A 566 -31.25 34.48 54.05
CA THR A 566 -32.03 35.16 55.08
C THR A 566 -32.97 36.20 54.46
N ILE A 567 -34.04 36.54 55.20
CA ILE A 567 -34.93 37.64 54.79
C ILE A 567 -34.12 38.94 54.86
N GLY A 568 -34.08 39.67 53.74
CA GLY A 568 -33.30 40.89 53.58
C GLY A 568 -32.14 40.76 52.59
N ASP A 569 -31.74 39.53 52.23
CA ASP A 569 -30.66 39.32 51.26
C ASP A 569 -31.07 39.70 49.84
N ASP A 570 -30.09 40.13 49.04
CA ASP A 570 -30.27 40.36 47.61
C ASP A 570 -30.09 39.05 46.85
N LEU A 571 -31.21 38.53 46.33
CA LEU A 571 -31.26 37.31 45.54
C LEU A 571 -30.34 37.39 44.32
N GLY A 572 -30.14 38.58 43.74
CA GLY A 572 -29.22 38.75 42.63
C GLY A 572 -27.77 38.43 43.01
N LYS A 573 -27.34 38.81 44.21
CA LYS A 573 -25.99 38.49 44.70
C LYS A 573 -25.84 37.02 45.05
N ILE A 574 -26.87 36.42 45.64
CA ILE A 574 -26.88 34.99 45.99
C ILE A 574 -26.76 34.12 44.73
N LEU A 575 -27.47 34.49 43.66
CA LEU A 575 -27.43 33.79 42.38
C LEU A 575 -26.23 34.20 41.50
N GLN A 576 -25.35 35.08 42.00
CA GLN A 576 -24.19 35.61 41.26
C GLN A 576 -24.62 36.18 39.88
N LEU A 577 -25.65 37.03 39.89
CA LEU A 577 -26.09 37.71 38.67
C LEU A 577 -25.08 38.78 38.27
N GLU A 578 -24.93 38.96 36.96
CA GLU A 578 -24.40 40.21 36.44
C GLU A 578 -25.39 41.34 36.79
N PRO A 579 -24.92 42.52 37.24
CA PRO A 579 -25.80 43.61 37.65
C PRO A 579 -26.77 44.01 36.54
N ILE A 580 -28.05 44.14 36.90
CA ILE A 580 -29.09 44.55 35.95
C ILE A 580 -29.07 46.07 35.82
N TYR A 581 -28.33 46.51 34.80
CA TYR A 581 -28.11 47.90 34.48
C TYR A 581 -29.07 48.42 33.40
N PHE A 582 -29.41 49.70 33.51
CA PHE A 582 -30.20 50.44 32.51
C PHE A 582 -29.35 51.53 31.86
N GLY A 583 -29.62 51.82 30.58
CA GLY A 583 -29.04 52.98 29.89
C GLY A 583 -29.44 54.31 30.52
N LEU A 584 -28.77 55.40 30.09
CA LEU A 584 -29.18 56.75 30.45
C LEU A 584 -30.58 57.05 29.90
N ASP A 585 -31.45 57.58 30.75
CA ASP A 585 -32.87 57.85 30.44
C ASP A 585 -33.71 56.64 29.97
N ASP A 586 -33.19 55.43 30.14
CA ASP A 586 -33.81 54.21 29.64
C ASP A 586 -34.44 53.37 30.77
N TYR A 587 -35.48 52.60 30.43
CA TYR A 587 -36.16 51.65 31.30
C TYR A 587 -36.47 50.32 30.60
N GLU A 588 -36.03 50.11 29.37
CA GLU A 588 -36.15 48.84 28.66
C GLU A 588 -35.21 47.78 29.23
N ILE A 589 -35.63 46.52 29.16
CA ILE A 589 -34.81 45.38 29.62
C ILE A 589 -33.95 44.95 28.43
N SER A 590 -32.63 45.03 28.58
CA SER A 590 -31.69 44.59 27.54
C SER A 590 -31.64 43.06 27.44
N PRO A 591 -31.24 42.49 26.28
CA PRO A 591 -31.10 41.03 26.14
C PRO A 591 -30.19 40.37 27.18
N ASN A 592 -29.12 41.06 27.61
CA ASN A 592 -28.25 40.56 28.68
C ASN A 592 -28.96 40.55 30.03
N ALA A 593 -29.75 41.60 30.32
CA ALA A 593 -30.59 41.63 31.52
C ALA A 593 -31.69 40.55 31.51
N GLU A 594 -32.22 40.19 30.33
CA GLU A 594 -33.16 39.08 30.18
C GLU A 594 -32.57 37.75 30.66
N VAL A 595 -31.34 37.43 30.24
CA VAL A 595 -30.61 36.22 30.68
C VAL A 595 -30.47 36.16 32.20
N GLU A 596 -30.15 37.28 32.84
CA GLU A 596 -30.02 37.36 34.29
C GLU A 596 -31.38 37.29 35.01
N LEU A 597 -32.43 37.87 34.44
CA LEU A 597 -33.80 37.76 34.99
C LEU A 597 -34.34 36.33 34.89
N GLN A 598 -33.92 35.53 33.90
CA GLN A 598 -34.30 34.11 33.83
C GLN A 598 -33.75 33.31 35.03
N LYS A 599 -32.60 33.69 35.59
CA LYS A 599 -32.08 33.07 36.82
C LYS A 599 -32.95 33.40 38.04
N ILE A 600 -33.43 34.64 38.16
CA ILE A 600 -34.42 35.05 39.18
C ILE A 600 -35.72 34.27 39.02
N ILE A 601 -36.25 34.19 37.79
CA ILE A 601 -37.47 33.43 37.46
C ILE A 601 -37.32 31.96 37.87
N SER A 602 -36.20 31.34 37.51
CA SER A 602 -35.90 29.95 37.85
C SER A 602 -35.90 29.72 39.37
N ALA A 603 -35.28 30.62 40.14
CA ALA A 603 -35.31 30.56 41.61
C ALA A 603 -36.73 30.72 42.18
N MET A 604 -37.52 31.67 41.67
CA MET A 604 -38.90 31.88 42.11
C MET A 604 -39.85 30.73 41.73
N ASN A 605 -39.60 30.03 40.63
CA ASN A 605 -40.35 28.86 40.22
C ASN A 605 -39.96 27.61 41.03
N LYS A 606 -38.67 27.46 41.34
CA LYS A 606 -38.18 26.40 42.23
C LYS A 606 -38.68 26.54 43.66
N TYR A 607 -38.84 27.77 44.15
CA TYR A 607 -39.31 28.06 45.51
C TYR A 607 -40.62 28.86 45.48
N PRO A 608 -41.80 28.19 45.41
CA PRO A 608 -43.10 28.86 45.26
C PRO A 608 -43.48 29.83 46.40
N GLU A 609 -42.90 29.67 47.59
CA GLU A 609 -43.12 30.56 48.74
C GLU A 609 -42.21 31.80 48.73
N LEU A 610 -41.18 31.81 47.88
CA LEU A 610 -40.23 32.91 47.77
C LEU A 610 -40.96 34.17 47.29
N LYS A 611 -40.80 35.26 48.04
CA LYS A 611 -41.23 36.60 47.66
C LYS A 611 -40.03 37.54 47.68
N ILE A 612 -39.92 38.35 46.64
CA ILE A 612 -38.85 39.33 46.47
C ILE A 612 -39.41 40.73 46.27
N GLU A 613 -38.72 41.76 46.72
CA GLU A 613 -39.02 43.16 46.47
C GLU A 613 -38.04 43.69 45.43
N VAL A 614 -38.54 44.12 44.26
CA VAL A 614 -37.73 44.74 43.21
C VAL A 614 -37.49 46.20 43.56
N ARG A 615 -36.24 46.59 43.75
CA ARG A 615 -35.85 47.97 44.02
C ARG A 615 -35.15 48.56 42.81
N SER A 616 -35.61 49.69 42.29
CA SER A 616 -34.98 50.33 41.13
C SER A 616 -34.47 51.73 41.44
N HIS A 617 -33.32 52.05 40.84
CA HIS A 617 -32.50 53.23 41.12
C HIS A 617 -32.14 53.98 39.83
N THR A 618 -31.75 55.24 39.98
CA THR A 618 -31.22 56.10 38.91
C THR A 618 -29.90 56.73 39.36
N ASP A 619 -29.14 57.27 38.41
CA ASP A 619 -28.07 58.22 38.73
C ASP A 619 -28.65 59.59 39.11
N SER A 620 -27.79 60.54 39.49
CA SER A 620 -28.11 61.87 40.04
C SER A 620 -28.20 62.99 38.99
N ARG A 621 -28.08 62.66 37.69
CA ARG A 621 -27.88 63.69 36.65
C ARG A 621 -29.14 64.48 36.29
N SER A 622 -30.30 64.04 36.76
CA SER A 622 -31.61 64.63 36.45
C SER A 622 -32.31 65.10 37.70
N SER A 623 -33.36 65.92 37.55
CA SER A 623 -34.10 66.40 38.72
C SER A 623 -34.68 65.25 39.54
N HIS A 624 -34.78 65.49 40.85
CA HIS A 624 -35.32 64.51 41.80
C HIS A 624 -36.64 63.85 41.36
N TRP A 625 -37.59 64.66 40.90
CA TRP A 625 -38.91 64.19 40.45
C TRP A 625 -38.82 63.37 39.16
N TYR A 626 -37.89 63.72 38.28
CA TYR A 626 -37.62 62.97 37.06
C TYR A 626 -37.05 61.58 37.39
N ASN A 627 -36.00 61.54 38.19
CA ASN A 627 -35.33 60.32 38.61
C ASN A 627 -36.26 59.39 39.43
N LYS A 628 -37.13 59.98 40.24
CA LYS A 628 -38.20 59.23 40.91
C LYS A 628 -39.18 58.60 39.91
N ARG A 629 -39.59 59.32 38.87
CA ARG A 629 -40.49 58.78 37.82
C ARG A 629 -39.80 57.71 36.98
N LEU A 630 -38.53 57.90 36.65
CA LEU A 630 -37.75 56.95 35.84
C LEU A 630 -37.50 55.63 36.59
N SER A 631 -37.12 55.68 37.87
CA SER A 631 -37.00 54.46 38.70
C SER A 631 -38.32 53.69 38.82
N VAL A 632 -39.48 54.37 38.84
CA VAL A 632 -40.80 53.70 38.80
C VAL A 632 -41.01 52.97 37.48
N LYS A 633 -40.60 53.56 36.34
CA LYS A 633 -40.69 52.89 35.03
C LYS A 633 -39.82 51.64 34.99
N ARG A 634 -38.56 51.73 35.44
CA ARG A 634 -37.61 50.60 35.52
C ARG A 634 -38.15 49.46 36.37
N MET A 635 -38.61 49.77 37.58
CA MET A 635 -39.21 48.81 38.50
C MET A 635 -40.39 48.08 37.85
N ARG A 636 -41.28 48.82 37.16
CA ARG A 636 -42.43 48.21 36.46
C ARG A 636 -42.01 47.34 35.28
N ALA A 637 -41.00 47.76 34.52
CA ALA A 637 -40.47 46.98 33.39
C ALA A 637 -39.91 45.64 33.88
N THR A 638 -39.07 45.67 34.93
CA THR A 638 -38.49 44.47 35.54
C THR A 638 -39.58 43.54 36.09
N ILE A 639 -40.55 44.07 36.86
CA ILE A 639 -41.66 43.25 37.40
C ILE A 639 -42.49 42.65 36.27
N LYS A 640 -42.84 43.45 35.25
CA LYS A 640 -43.64 43.00 34.11
C LYS A 640 -42.93 41.86 33.37
N TYR A 641 -41.62 41.96 33.19
CA TYR A 641 -40.83 40.91 32.57
C TYR A 641 -40.90 39.60 33.38
N ILE A 642 -40.61 39.64 34.69
CA ILE A 642 -40.62 38.43 35.55
C ILE A 642 -42.01 37.79 35.59
N VAL A 643 -43.07 38.59 35.68
CA VAL A 643 -44.46 38.09 35.69
C VAL A 643 -44.81 37.43 34.35
N ARG A 644 -44.46 38.06 33.23
CA ARG A 644 -44.84 37.60 31.89
C ARG A 644 -44.05 36.35 31.48
N GLU A 645 -42.72 36.41 31.55
CA GLU A 645 -41.85 35.32 31.10
C GLU A 645 -41.79 34.16 32.11
N GLY A 646 -41.89 34.47 33.41
CA GLY A 646 -41.76 33.47 34.47
C GLY A 646 -43.06 32.85 34.95
N ASN A 647 -44.21 33.33 34.48
CA ASN A 647 -45.54 32.98 35.01
C ASN A 647 -45.63 33.12 36.54
N VAL A 648 -44.94 34.12 37.10
CA VAL A 648 -44.89 34.36 38.55
C VAL A 648 -46.04 35.29 38.96
N ASN A 649 -46.78 34.92 40.01
CA ASN A 649 -47.85 35.77 40.54
C ASN A 649 -47.29 37.14 41.00
N TRP A 650 -47.83 38.23 40.46
CA TRP A 650 -47.37 39.60 40.76
C TRP A 650 -47.38 39.95 42.26
N ARG A 651 -48.22 39.30 43.08
CA ARG A 651 -48.24 39.47 44.54
C ARG A 651 -46.99 38.95 45.25
N ARG A 652 -46.15 38.19 44.55
CA ARG A 652 -44.84 37.69 45.05
C ARG A 652 -43.70 38.65 44.74
N ILE A 653 -43.94 39.70 43.95
CA ILE A 653 -42.91 40.63 43.45
C ILE A 653 -43.37 42.09 43.64
N PRO A 654 -43.56 42.58 44.88
CA PRO A 654 -43.76 44.01 45.11
C PRO A 654 -42.55 44.83 44.62
N GLY A 655 -42.78 46.10 44.31
CA GLY A 655 -41.74 47.01 43.84
C GLY A 655 -41.58 48.26 44.71
N LYS A 656 -40.34 48.76 44.84
CA LYS A 656 -40.02 50.09 45.37
C LYS A 656 -39.07 50.85 44.43
N ALA A 657 -39.42 52.08 44.13
CA ALA A 657 -38.57 52.96 43.32
C ALA A 657 -37.89 54.01 44.20
N TYR A 658 -36.58 54.15 44.14
CA TYR A 658 -35.81 55.06 45.00
C TYR A 658 -35.34 56.34 44.30
N GLY A 659 -35.41 56.41 42.98
CA GLY A 659 -34.73 57.46 42.21
C GLY A 659 -33.24 57.48 42.56
N GLU A 660 -32.69 58.68 42.75
CA GLU A 660 -31.29 58.87 43.14
C GLU A 660 -31.07 58.81 44.66
N ARG A 661 -32.09 58.54 45.49
CA ARG A 661 -31.95 58.64 46.96
C ARG A 661 -31.01 57.59 47.59
N ARG A 662 -30.56 56.60 46.82
CA ARG A 662 -29.75 55.47 47.27
C ARG A 662 -28.65 55.17 46.24
N LEU A 663 -27.75 56.13 46.08
CA LEU A 663 -26.53 55.98 45.28
C LEU A 663 -25.58 54.96 45.96
N MET A 664 -24.84 54.22 45.15
CA MET A 664 -23.83 53.24 45.60
C MET A 664 -22.45 53.86 45.76
N ASN A 665 -22.23 55.02 45.16
CA ASN A 665 -20.95 55.70 45.12
C ASN A 665 -21.13 57.21 45.38
N LYS A 666 -20.04 57.96 45.23
CA LYS A 666 -19.95 59.40 45.56
C LYS A 666 -20.73 60.34 44.62
N CYS A 667 -21.36 59.82 43.57
CA CYS A 667 -21.92 60.61 42.46
C CYS A 667 -23.25 61.28 42.80
N ALA A 668 -23.25 62.17 43.80
CA ALA A 668 -24.39 63.00 44.17
C ALA A 668 -24.54 64.22 43.25
N ASP A 669 -25.65 64.96 43.40
CA ASP A 669 -25.95 66.16 42.61
C ASP A 669 -24.77 67.15 42.63
N GLY A 670 -24.27 67.53 41.44
CA GLY A 670 -23.16 68.47 41.28
C GLY A 670 -21.75 67.88 41.48
N VAL A 671 -21.62 66.57 41.74
CA VAL A 671 -20.33 65.86 41.77
C VAL A 671 -19.99 65.35 40.38
N ASP A 672 -18.78 65.66 39.89
CA ASP A 672 -18.27 65.14 38.62
C ASP A 672 -17.88 63.66 38.76
N CYS A 673 -18.41 62.82 37.88
CA CYS A 673 -18.27 61.36 37.89
C CYS A 673 -18.19 60.80 36.46
N THR A 674 -17.55 59.64 36.30
CA THR A 674 -17.47 58.98 34.99
C THR A 674 -18.80 58.31 34.61
N GLU A 675 -18.95 57.93 33.33
CA GLU A 675 -20.17 57.24 32.88
C GLU A 675 -20.31 55.87 33.54
N GLU A 676 -19.21 55.18 33.81
CA GLU A 676 -19.18 53.90 34.52
C GLU A 676 -19.66 54.07 35.97
N GLU A 677 -19.20 55.10 36.67
CA GLU A 677 -19.66 55.41 38.03
C GLU A 677 -21.17 55.78 38.04
N HIS A 678 -21.66 56.48 37.01
CA HIS A 678 -23.10 56.71 36.87
C HIS A 678 -23.88 55.42 36.52
N GLN A 679 -23.29 54.51 35.74
CA GLN A 679 -23.91 53.24 35.33
C GLN A 679 -24.20 52.32 36.52
N GLU A 680 -23.32 52.26 37.52
CA GLU A 680 -23.52 51.52 38.76
C GLU A 680 -24.78 51.95 39.53
N ASN A 681 -25.15 53.24 39.44
CA ASN A 681 -26.35 53.77 40.11
C ASN A 681 -27.65 53.43 39.37
N ARG A 682 -27.58 53.14 38.06
CA ARG A 682 -28.74 52.80 37.21
C ARG A 682 -29.03 51.30 37.26
N ARG A 683 -29.40 50.79 38.44
CA ARG A 683 -29.56 49.35 38.70
C ARG A 683 -30.92 48.95 39.25
N SER A 684 -31.18 47.64 39.24
CA SER A 684 -32.22 46.99 40.04
C SER A 684 -31.64 46.00 41.06
N GLU A 685 -32.25 45.91 42.24
CA GLU A 685 -31.92 44.97 43.32
C GLU A 685 -33.13 44.07 43.62
N PHE A 686 -32.90 42.84 44.09
CA PHE A 686 -33.94 41.82 44.27
C PHE A 686 -33.96 41.30 45.71
N ILE A 687 -34.65 42.00 46.60
CA ILE A 687 -34.53 41.76 48.04
C ILE A 687 -35.52 40.69 48.50
N ILE A 688 -35.05 39.66 49.18
CA ILE A 688 -35.90 38.59 49.70
C ILE A 688 -36.72 39.12 50.88
N ILE A 689 -38.04 39.07 50.77
CA ILE A 689 -38.97 39.55 51.82
C ILE A 689 -39.76 38.43 52.49
N LYS A 690 -39.79 37.24 51.89
CA LYS A 690 -40.35 36.03 52.48
C LYS A 690 -39.70 34.81 51.84
N MET A 691 -39.30 33.84 52.66
CA MET A 691 -38.83 32.53 52.23
C MET A 691 -39.39 31.49 53.21
N LYS A 692 -39.70 30.29 52.73
CA LYS A 692 -40.00 29.13 53.58
C LYS A 692 -39.38 27.90 52.96
#